data_AF-A0A1M7JD30-F1
#
_entry.id   AF-A0A1M7JD30-F1
#
_cell.length_a   1.000
_cell.length_b   1.000
_cell.length_c   1.000
_cell.angle_alpha   90.00
_cell.angle_beta   90.00
_cell.angle_gamma   90.00
#
_symmetry.space_group_name_H-M   'P 1'
#
loop_
_entity.id
_entity.type
_entity.pdbx_description
1 polymer ?
#
loop_
_entity_poly.entity_id
_entity_poly.type
_entity_poly.pdbx_seq_one_letter_code
_entity_poly.pdbx_strand_id
1 'polypeptide(L)'
;MPHLIVFSHLRWGFVYQRPQQLLSRLAPRFPVLFVEEPVHGTEPPWLETASPCDGVEVVTPHTPIAATGFHDDQLALLRPLLAEHLRQRGITDHLLWFYTPMALPLASQLQPRAIVYDCMDELSAFKDAPRQLRQRETALLKAAHLVLTGGPSLFQAKRALHPNIHCLPSSVDAAHFAPRPPTPRSPDAPPRLGFFGVIDERFDLSLLRSLAAARPRWQFEMAGPVIKIDPALLPRAPNIQWLGQQPYARLPQLMADWDVCLMPFAINEATRFISPTKTLEYMAGEKPIVSTPVRDVVSLHGDLVRIAGHSAGFLAACEAALAETPAQREERVAAMRTRVAQSSWDRTAARIASLLATELDNAPAPASPLHELAGVAGAPSDAAAAMTPAGHRGTRRVAHLVIGAGPTGLAAAHELGRDAPRRQTLLVEREDRVGGWCRSVQQDGFTFDHAGHIMFSTDPYVLDLYERLLGNNLHWQNREAWVWSKDTYTRYPFQGALHGLPPQVLKECLVGAIEARFGPLKGDARGGIVTAEPPRNFEEFIHRVWGDGIARHFALPYNRKLWAVPLSEMETSWLGGRVPLPDLEQMIDGALEPVPAPMGPNARFGYPLRGGFQALMDGFLPLLNCELALKTAVLQISPRQRTVRLDDGRSVGFDALISTMPLPRLVAACGDEAPQAVRDAALGLRQVAVRCVNLGVRIGGGRERLTEKHWVYYPEDSVFHRIFVQGNASPHCSPPGCCGLTCEITYAASKPLPCDGAALVERCIADCRRVGMLSPDDEVISSGQVDMPGAYVVYDHARAAHVAVIREWLAQYDIVLAGRYAEWEYYNSDHAFLAGRRAAGQARALLDEAPAAREHARAGTQGAQAGAGAC
;
A
#
# COMPACT_ATOMS: atom_id res chain seq x y z
N MET A 1 2.08 38.28 7.60
CA MET A 1 2.11 37.04 8.40
C MET A 1 1.59 35.95 7.48
N PRO A 2 2.26 34.79 7.39
CA PRO A 2 1.84 33.74 6.47
C PRO A 2 0.50 33.12 6.91
N HIS A 3 -0.34 32.75 5.94
CA HIS A 3 -1.59 32.03 6.19
C HIS A 3 -1.32 30.53 6.42
N LEU A 4 -2.17 29.87 7.21
CA LEU A 4 -2.22 28.41 7.27
C LEU A 4 -3.33 27.90 6.36
N ILE A 5 -2.97 27.28 5.23
CA ILE A 5 -3.92 26.56 4.39
C ILE A 5 -3.97 25.12 4.88
N VAL A 6 -5.11 24.72 5.45
CA VAL A 6 -5.29 23.44 6.12
C VAL A 6 -6.18 22.54 5.26
N PHE A 7 -5.70 21.36 4.90
CA PHE A 7 -6.50 20.33 4.22
C PHE A 7 -6.95 19.27 5.22
N SER A 8 -8.27 19.11 5.38
CA SER A 8 -8.84 18.27 6.42
C SER A 8 -9.90 17.31 5.90
N HIS A 9 -9.75 16.03 6.27
CA HIS A 9 -10.80 15.01 6.12
C HIS A 9 -11.91 15.13 7.19
N LEU A 10 -11.71 16.01 8.17
CA LEU A 10 -12.65 16.31 9.25
C LEU A 10 -13.34 17.64 8.97
N ARG A 11 -14.66 17.66 9.07
CA ARG A 11 -15.44 18.89 8.96
C ARG A 11 -15.39 19.70 10.25
N TRP A 12 -15.26 21.02 10.13
CA TRP A 12 -15.17 21.95 11.24
C TRP A 12 -16.40 21.86 12.15
N GLY A 13 -17.60 21.82 11.56
CA GLY A 13 -18.89 21.79 12.27
C GLY A 13 -19.35 20.42 12.77
N PHE A 14 -18.56 19.35 12.58
CA PHE A 14 -18.97 17.99 12.93
C PHE A 14 -18.70 17.66 14.41
N VAL A 15 -17.50 17.19 14.75
CA VAL A 15 -17.09 16.93 16.14
C VAL A 15 -15.95 17.87 16.48
N TYR A 16 -16.11 18.61 17.58
CA TYR A 16 -15.11 19.55 18.07
C TYR A 16 -13.96 18.78 18.75
N GLN A 17 -12.77 18.82 18.15
CA GLN A 17 -11.63 18.01 18.55
C GLN A 17 -10.31 18.75 18.24
N ARG A 18 -9.20 18.01 18.14
CA ARG A 18 -7.84 18.55 17.97
C ARG A 18 -7.72 19.68 16.91
N PRO A 19 -8.26 19.57 15.67
CA PRO A 19 -8.10 20.61 14.67
C PRO A 19 -8.70 21.94 15.11
N GLN A 20 -9.93 21.94 15.64
CA GLN A 20 -10.58 23.15 16.11
C GLN A 20 -9.84 23.76 17.31
N GLN A 21 -9.37 22.92 18.24
CA GLN A 21 -8.62 23.38 19.41
C GLN A 21 -7.29 24.05 19.03
N LEU A 22 -6.55 23.47 18.09
CA LEU A 22 -5.25 23.98 17.68
C LEU A 22 -5.37 25.19 16.76
N LEU A 23 -6.19 25.08 15.72
CA LEU A 23 -6.24 26.10 14.66
C LEU A 23 -6.88 27.40 15.16
N SER A 24 -7.91 27.34 16.01
CA SER A 24 -8.47 28.55 16.63
C SER A 24 -7.46 29.30 17.50
N ARG A 25 -6.54 28.58 18.16
CA ARG A 25 -5.47 29.17 18.99
C ARG A 25 -4.27 29.65 18.18
N LEU A 26 -4.06 29.09 17.00
CA LEU A 26 -3.02 29.52 16.06
C LEU A 26 -3.48 30.70 15.19
N ALA A 27 -4.80 30.83 14.96
CA ALA A 27 -5.42 31.86 14.12
C ALA A 27 -4.97 33.31 14.40
N PRO A 28 -4.75 33.74 15.67
CA PRO A 28 -4.25 35.08 15.95
C PRO A 28 -2.83 35.37 15.42
N ARG A 29 -2.04 34.33 15.16
CA ARG A 29 -0.65 34.43 14.64
C ARG A 29 -0.57 34.06 13.16
N PHE A 30 -1.43 33.14 12.73
CA PHE A 30 -1.50 32.62 11.38
C PHE A 30 -2.96 32.54 10.95
N PRO A 31 -3.48 33.49 10.16
CA PRO A 31 -4.85 33.39 9.66
C PRO A 31 -5.05 32.04 8.96
N VAL A 32 -6.12 31.33 9.32
CA VAL A 32 -6.35 29.94 8.91
C VAL A 32 -7.40 29.89 7.80
N LEU A 33 -7.05 29.25 6.70
CA LEU A 33 -7.97 28.80 5.66
C LEU A 33 -8.13 27.28 5.76
N PHE A 34 -9.25 26.82 6.30
CA PHE A 34 -9.57 25.42 6.55
C PHE A 34 -10.40 24.84 5.40
N VAL A 35 -9.77 24.03 4.56
CA VAL A 35 -10.39 23.38 3.40
C VAL A 35 -10.94 22.01 3.81
N GLU A 36 -12.26 21.88 3.78
CA GLU A 36 -12.95 20.61 4.02
C GLU A 36 -12.98 19.70 2.79
N GLU A 37 -13.37 18.45 3.01
CA GLU A 37 -13.70 17.55 1.92
C GLU A 37 -14.88 18.05 1.09
N PRO A 38 -14.83 17.84 -0.24
CA PRO A 38 -15.93 18.18 -1.12
C PRO A 38 -17.23 17.49 -0.72
N VAL A 39 -18.35 18.18 -0.92
CA VAL A 39 -19.68 17.60 -0.88
C VAL A 39 -20.24 17.50 -2.29
N HIS A 40 -21.08 16.49 -2.51
CA HIS A 40 -21.79 16.35 -3.76
C HIS A 40 -22.78 17.52 -3.93
N GLY A 41 -22.61 18.28 -5.00
CA GLY A 41 -23.41 19.45 -5.35
C GLY A 41 -23.85 19.41 -6.81
N THR A 42 -24.34 20.53 -7.32
CA THR A 42 -24.74 20.71 -8.72
C THR A 42 -23.59 21.31 -9.54
N GLU A 43 -23.68 21.22 -10.87
CA GLU A 43 -22.85 22.03 -11.75
C GLU A 43 -23.38 23.48 -11.85
N PRO A 44 -22.50 24.49 -11.97
CA PRO A 44 -21.04 24.42 -11.89
C PRO A 44 -20.53 24.26 -10.44
N PRO A 45 -19.31 23.71 -10.24
CA PRO A 45 -18.75 23.54 -8.90
C PRO A 45 -18.43 24.91 -8.27
N TRP A 46 -18.60 25.02 -6.95
CA TRP A 46 -18.46 26.27 -6.20
C TRP A 46 -17.91 26.05 -4.79
N LEU A 47 -17.57 27.13 -4.08
CA LEU A 47 -17.05 27.08 -2.70
C LEU A 47 -18.03 27.72 -1.73
N GLU A 48 -18.46 26.97 -0.72
CA GLU A 48 -19.13 27.50 0.45
C GLU A 48 -18.08 28.04 1.44
N THR A 49 -18.33 29.21 2.02
CA THR A 49 -17.41 29.85 2.96
C THR A 49 -18.12 30.15 4.28
N ALA A 50 -17.43 29.92 5.39
CA ALA A 50 -17.92 30.24 6.73
C ALA A 50 -16.78 30.76 7.61
N SER A 51 -17.08 31.62 8.58
CA SER A 51 -16.09 32.12 9.54
C SER A 51 -16.53 31.76 10.96
N PRO A 52 -16.24 30.53 11.42
CA PRO A 52 -16.77 30.03 12.69
C PRO A 52 -16.16 30.70 13.94
N CYS A 53 -14.99 31.32 13.80
CA CYS A 53 -14.32 32.10 14.84
C CYS A 53 -13.29 33.04 14.22
N ASP A 54 -12.84 34.03 14.99
CA ASP A 54 -11.88 35.03 14.55
C ASP A 54 -10.60 34.39 13.99
N GLY A 55 -10.21 34.84 12.79
CA GLY A 55 -9.02 34.37 12.09
C GLY A 55 -9.11 32.97 11.49
N VAL A 56 -10.28 32.32 11.49
CA VAL A 56 -10.52 31.05 10.79
C VAL A 56 -11.60 31.24 9.73
N GLU A 57 -11.26 30.90 8.50
CA GLU A 57 -12.19 30.74 7.38
C GLU A 57 -12.27 29.27 7.00
N VAL A 58 -13.47 28.71 6.94
CA VAL A 58 -13.76 27.36 6.48
C VAL A 58 -14.26 27.44 5.06
N VAL A 59 -13.69 26.62 4.18
CA VAL A 59 -14.05 26.48 2.78
C VAL A 59 -14.50 25.06 2.52
N THR A 60 -15.73 24.90 2.06
CA THR A 60 -16.31 23.60 1.71
C THR A 60 -16.61 23.57 0.21
N PRO A 61 -15.86 22.79 -0.59
CA PRO A 61 -16.13 22.66 -2.02
C PRO A 61 -17.42 21.89 -2.29
N HIS A 62 -18.23 22.38 -3.22
CA HIS A 62 -19.39 21.69 -3.77
C HIS A 62 -19.10 21.29 -5.21
N THR A 63 -19.16 19.99 -5.50
CA THR A 63 -18.74 19.42 -6.80
C THR A 63 -19.76 18.40 -7.31
N PRO A 64 -19.97 18.27 -8.63
CA PRO A 64 -20.86 17.25 -9.20
C PRO A 64 -20.31 15.81 -9.11
N ILE A 65 -19.10 15.64 -8.54
CA ILE A 65 -18.39 14.37 -8.48
C ILE A 65 -18.90 13.56 -7.29
N ALA A 66 -19.33 12.31 -7.55
CA ALA A 66 -19.85 11.40 -6.52
C ALA A 66 -18.77 10.82 -5.59
N ALA A 67 -17.50 10.81 -6.01
CA ALA A 67 -16.41 10.33 -5.19
C ALA A 67 -16.20 11.23 -3.95
N THR A 68 -16.08 10.62 -2.77
CA THR A 68 -15.96 11.35 -1.50
C THR A 68 -14.53 11.79 -1.21
N GLY A 69 -14.38 12.83 -0.39
CA GLY A 69 -13.07 13.27 0.09
C GLY A 69 -12.18 13.85 -1.00
N PHE A 70 -10.87 13.92 -0.75
CA PHE A 70 -9.89 14.39 -1.73
C PHE A 70 -9.52 13.30 -2.76
N HIS A 71 -10.54 12.64 -3.33
CA HIS A 71 -10.37 11.66 -4.41
C HIS A 71 -9.83 12.32 -5.68
N ASP A 72 -9.22 11.55 -6.57
CA ASP A 72 -8.51 12.10 -7.74
C ASP A 72 -9.44 12.82 -8.71
N ASP A 73 -10.64 12.30 -8.86
CA ASP A 73 -11.71 12.90 -9.67
C ASP A 73 -12.12 14.29 -9.16
N GLN A 74 -11.93 14.57 -7.87
CA GLN A 74 -12.22 15.87 -7.28
C GLN A 74 -11.14 16.91 -7.62
N LEU A 75 -9.87 16.47 -7.69
CA LEU A 75 -8.72 17.37 -7.75
C LEU A 75 -8.74 18.33 -8.95
N ALA A 76 -9.26 17.89 -10.09
CA ALA A 76 -9.35 18.71 -11.30
C ALA A 76 -10.28 19.94 -11.12
N LEU A 77 -11.32 19.81 -10.29
CA LEU A 77 -12.26 20.90 -9.96
C LEU A 77 -11.79 21.72 -8.76
N LEU A 78 -11.15 21.07 -7.78
CA LEU A 78 -10.68 21.76 -6.57
C LEU A 78 -9.52 22.72 -6.83
N ARG A 79 -8.58 22.35 -7.71
CA ARG A 79 -7.42 23.19 -8.06
C ARG A 79 -7.82 24.60 -8.52
N PRO A 80 -8.64 24.78 -9.58
CA PRO A 80 -9.02 26.10 -10.04
C PRO A 80 -9.89 26.86 -9.02
N LEU A 81 -10.77 26.17 -8.28
CA LEU A 81 -11.59 26.79 -7.24
C LEU A 81 -10.74 27.38 -6.10
N LEU A 82 -9.79 26.60 -5.59
CA LEU A 82 -8.90 27.05 -4.54
C LEU A 82 -7.97 28.16 -5.03
N ALA A 83 -7.39 28.04 -6.23
CA ALA A 83 -6.53 29.08 -6.80
C ALA A 83 -7.27 30.42 -6.94
N GLU A 84 -8.52 30.39 -7.44
CA GLU A 84 -9.35 31.59 -7.58
C GLU A 84 -9.70 32.18 -6.22
N HIS A 85 -10.05 31.35 -5.24
CA HIS A 85 -10.35 31.82 -3.88
C HIS A 85 -9.12 32.47 -3.21
N LEU A 86 -7.95 31.83 -3.29
CA LEU A 86 -6.71 32.40 -2.76
C LEU A 86 -6.37 33.74 -3.43
N ARG A 87 -6.59 33.85 -4.75
CA ARG A 87 -6.42 35.10 -5.51
C ARG A 87 -7.39 36.19 -5.04
N GLN A 88 -8.66 35.87 -4.86
CA GLN A 88 -9.68 36.81 -4.38
C GLN A 88 -9.38 37.31 -2.96
N ARG A 89 -8.82 36.44 -2.11
CA ARG A 89 -8.43 36.77 -0.73
C ARG A 89 -7.04 37.40 -0.62
N GLY A 90 -6.29 37.50 -1.72
CA GLY A 90 -4.94 38.05 -1.73
C GLY A 90 -3.93 37.21 -0.93
N ILE A 91 -4.15 35.89 -0.81
CA ILE A 91 -3.30 34.98 -0.04
C ILE A 91 -2.13 34.54 -0.92
N THR A 92 -0.95 35.11 -0.67
CA THR A 92 0.29 34.81 -1.42
C THR A 92 1.41 34.24 -0.55
N ASP A 93 1.43 34.56 0.74
CA ASP A 93 2.39 34.02 1.72
C ASP A 93 1.67 33.04 2.65
N HIS A 94 2.06 31.76 2.62
CA HIS A 94 1.37 30.71 3.37
C HIS A 94 2.21 29.45 3.63
N LEU A 95 1.75 28.65 4.58
CA LEU A 95 2.19 27.28 4.85
C LEU A 95 1.02 26.31 4.53
N LEU A 96 1.35 25.06 4.20
CA LEU A 96 0.33 24.01 4.07
C LEU A 96 0.32 23.14 5.31
N TRP A 97 -0.88 22.78 5.76
CA TRP A 97 -1.11 21.87 6.88
C TRP A 97 -2.01 20.73 6.43
N PHE A 98 -1.57 19.50 6.63
CA PHE A 98 -2.33 18.31 6.23
C PHE A 98 -2.80 17.53 7.45
N TYR A 99 -4.12 17.29 7.54
CA TYR A 99 -4.70 16.22 8.37
C TYR A 99 -4.99 14.96 7.55
N THR A 100 -4.86 15.02 6.23
CA THR A 100 -5.07 13.86 5.36
C THR A 100 -4.03 13.85 4.23
N PRO A 101 -3.35 12.71 4.00
CA PRO A 101 -2.47 12.57 2.85
C PRO A 101 -3.19 12.69 1.51
N MET A 102 -4.50 12.45 1.48
CA MET A 102 -5.27 12.45 0.22
C MET A 102 -5.24 13.80 -0.49
N ALA A 103 -5.09 14.90 0.25
CA ALA A 103 -5.02 16.24 -0.30
C ALA A 103 -3.63 16.65 -0.82
N LEU A 104 -2.58 15.86 -0.61
CA LEU A 104 -1.20 16.17 -1.02
C LEU A 104 -1.08 16.68 -2.47
N PRO A 105 -1.80 16.11 -3.47
CA PRO A 105 -1.71 16.62 -4.84
C PRO A 105 -2.06 18.11 -5.00
N LEU A 106 -2.87 18.69 -4.11
CA LEU A 106 -3.20 20.12 -4.15
C LEU A 106 -2.00 21.01 -3.79
N ALA A 107 -1.00 20.49 -3.08
CA ALA A 107 0.22 21.24 -2.71
C ALA A 107 1.02 21.74 -3.91
N SER A 108 0.96 20.99 -5.00
CA SER A 108 1.76 21.19 -6.21
C SER A 108 1.68 22.57 -6.85
N GLN A 109 0.58 23.30 -6.64
CA GLN A 109 0.33 24.61 -7.27
C GLN A 109 0.37 25.77 -6.26
N LEU A 110 0.68 25.49 -4.99
CA LEU A 110 0.53 26.47 -3.90
C LEU A 110 1.86 27.13 -3.49
N GLN A 111 3.03 26.59 -3.82
CA GLN A 111 4.33 27.22 -3.49
C GLN A 111 4.48 27.65 -2.00
N PRO A 112 4.23 26.76 -1.03
CA PRO A 112 4.24 27.15 0.38
C PRO A 112 5.64 27.36 0.95
N ARG A 113 5.74 28.18 2.00
CA ARG A 113 6.99 28.36 2.78
C ARG A 113 7.41 27.11 3.54
N ALA A 114 6.45 26.32 4.02
CA ALA A 114 6.69 25.03 4.63
C ALA A 114 5.44 24.15 4.54
N ILE A 115 5.65 22.84 4.73
CA ILE A 115 4.59 21.84 4.77
C ILE A 115 4.58 21.17 6.14
N VAL A 116 3.41 21.14 6.78
CA VAL A 116 3.17 20.49 8.07
C VAL A 116 2.25 19.29 7.84
N TYR A 117 2.63 18.14 8.38
CA TYR A 117 1.76 16.98 8.44
C TYR A 117 1.40 16.66 9.89
N ASP A 118 0.14 16.89 10.28
CA ASP A 118 -0.39 16.49 11.60
C ASP A 118 -1.07 15.13 11.48
N CYS A 119 -0.27 14.08 11.67
CA CYS A 119 -0.69 12.69 11.69
C CYS A 119 -1.37 12.38 13.04
N MET A 120 -2.65 12.73 13.15
CA MET A 120 -3.42 12.53 14.39
C MET A 120 -3.91 11.07 14.56
N ASP A 121 -4.22 10.40 13.46
CA ASP A 121 -4.71 9.02 13.41
C ASP A 121 -4.00 8.27 12.27
N GLU A 122 -3.89 6.94 12.39
CA GLU A 122 -3.44 6.06 11.31
C GLU A 122 -4.60 5.84 10.32
N LEU A 123 -4.87 6.84 9.48
CA LEU A 123 -6.00 6.81 8.55
C LEU A 123 -5.97 5.60 7.60
N SER A 124 -4.80 5.01 7.36
CA SER A 124 -4.65 3.83 6.51
C SER A 124 -5.09 2.50 7.17
N ALA A 125 -5.40 2.56 8.47
CA ALA A 125 -5.92 1.45 9.28
C ALA A 125 -7.45 1.50 9.46
N PHE A 126 -8.13 2.54 8.99
CA PHE A 126 -9.60 2.61 8.98
C PHE A 126 -10.18 1.67 7.93
N LYS A 127 -11.38 1.14 8.19
CA LYS A 127 -12.11 0.32 7.23
C LYS A 127 -12.39 1.12 5.96
N ASP A 128 -12.25 0.45 4.83
CA ASP A 128 -12.43 1.01 3.48
C ASP A 128 -11.49 2.18 3.13
N ALA A 129 -10.36 2.35 3.85
CA ALA A 129 -9.36 3.37 3.53
C ALA A 129 -8.83 3.20 2.09
N PRO A 130 -8.81 4.27 1.28
CA PRO A 130 -8.37 4.19 -0.11
C PRO A 130 -6.88 3.83 -0.18
N ARG A 131 -6.50 2.98 -1.14
CA ARG A 131 -5.10 2.49 -1.25
C ARG A 131 -4.08 3.60 -1.46
N GLN A 132 -4.48 4.67 -2.16
CA GLN A 132 -3.66 5.85 -2.39
C GLN A 132 -3.23 6.51 -1.08
N LEU A 133 -3.97 6.32 0.02
CA LEU A 133 -3.69 6.97 1.30
C LEU A 133 -2.30 6.60 1.83
N ARG A 134 -1.90 5.32 1.79
CA ARG A 134 -0.55 4.90 2.24
C ARG A 134 0.57 5.45 1.36
N GLN A 135 0.34 5.45 0.04
CA GLN A 135 1.32 5.97 -0.92
C GLN A 135 1.52 7.48 -0.71
N ARG A 136 0.42 8.21 -0.57
CA ARG A 136 0.43 9.64 -0.30
C ARG A 136 0.98 9.97 1.08
N GLU A 137 0.73 9.15 2.08
CA GLU A 137 1.31 9.33 3.41
C GLU A 137 2.83 9.21 3.36
N THR A 138 3.35 8.20 2.65
CA THR A 138 4.78 8.05 2.46
C THR A 138 5.39 9.27 1.73
N ALA A 139 4.70 9.78 0.71
CA ALA A 139 5.14 10.98 -0.01
C ALA A 139 5.05 12.26 0.86
N LEU A 140 3.98 12.41 1.63
CA LEU A 140 3.77 13.55 2.52
C LEU A 140 4.77 13.54 3.68
N LEU A 141 5.08 12.37 4.26
CA LEU A 141 6.14 12.22 5.25
C LEU A 141 7.50 12.67 4.71
N LYS A 142 7.79 12.45 3.42
CA LYS A 142 9.03 12.91 2.79
C LYS A 142 9.02 14.40 2.44
N ALA A 143 7.86 14.95 2.09
CA ALA A 143 7.72 16.34 1.66
C ALA A 143 7.47 17.33 2.81
N ALA A 144 6.99 16.85 3.96
CA ALA A 144 6.77 17.66 5.13
C ALA A 144 8.09 18.20 5.68
N HIS A 145 8.07 19.44 6.15
CA HIS A 145 9.17 20.05 6.91
C HIS A 145 9.01 19.74 8.40
N LEU A 146 7.75 19.63 8.85
CA LEU A 146 7.38 19.33 10.22
C LEU A 146 6.31 18.24 10.26
N VAL A 147 6.55 17.18 11.03
CA VAL A 147 5.55 16.12 11.28
C VAL A 147 5.14 16.14 12.75
N LEU A 148 3.84 16.18 13.00
CA LEU A 148 3.25 16.11 14.33
C LEU A 148 2.46 14.81 14.47
N THR A 149 2.52 14.16 15.64
CA THR A 149 1.75 12.93 15.91
C THR A 149 0.87 13.09 17.14
N GLY A 150 -0.36 12.54 17.06
CA GLY A 150 -1.40 12.68 18.09
C GLY A 150 -1.22 11.89 19.39
N GLY A 151 -0.27 10.95 19.45
CA GLY A 151 -0.02 10.13 20.64
C GLY A 151 1.32 9.37 20.61
N PRO A 152 1.80 8.85 21.76
CA PRO A 152 3.08 8.15 21.85
C PRO A 152 3.17 6.90 20.96
N SER A 153 2.11 6.09 20.87
CA SER A 153 2.14 4.89 20.04
C SER A 153 2.38 5.20 18.56
N LEU A 154 1.67 6.21 18.04
CA LEU A 154 1.80 6.69 16.67
C LEU A 154 3.16 7.35 16.43
N PHE A 155 3.65 8.13 17.39
CA PHE A 155 5.02 8.67 17.35
C PHE A 155 6.07 7.57 17.24
N GLN A 156 6.01 6.54 18.10
CA GLN A 156 6.99 5.46 18.05
C GLN A 156 6.93 4.69 16.73
N ALA A 157 5.76 4.55 16.12
CA ALA A 157 5.61 3.92 14.81
C ALA A 157 6.23 4.74 13.66
N LYS A 158 6.27 6.07 13.78
CA LYS A 158 6.67 6.98 12.69
C LYS A 158 7.98 7.73 12.93
N ARG A 159 8.57 7.70 14.13
CA ARG A 159 9.79 8.45 14.49
C ARG A 159 11.01 8.17 13.61
N ALA A 160 11.09 6.98 13.02
CA ALA A 160 12.18 6.60 12.12
C ALA A 160 11.96 7.04 10.67
N LEU A 161 10.77 7.57 10.35
CA LEU A 161 10.35 7.91 8.98
C LEU A 161 10.58 9.39 8.63
N HIS A 162 10.83 10.25 9.63
CA HIS A 162 11.05 11.68 9.41
C HIS A 162 11.99 12.27 10.47
N PRO A 163 12.99 13.10 10.10
CA PRO A 163 13.96 13.65 11.06
C PRO A 163 13.39 14.73 11.98
N ASN A 164 12.39 15.49 11.52
CA ASN A 164 11.73 16.56 12.30
C ASN A 164 10.30 16.16 12.67
N ILE A 165 10.18 15.24 13.62
CA ILE A 165 8.92 14.66 14.07
C ILE A 165 8.72 14.85 15.57
N HIS A 166 7.54 15.31 15.97
CA HIS A 166 7.24 15.66 17.36
C HIS A 166 5.98 14.96 17.86
N CYS A 167 6.11 14.28 19.00
CA CYS A 167 4.96 13.74 19.72
C CYS A 167 4.25 14.86 20.48
N LEU A 168 3.03 15.19 20.07
CA LEU A 168 2.17 16.16 20.76
C LEU A 168 0.84 15.48 21.12
N PRO A 169 0.79 14.76 22.25
CA PRO A 169 -0.40 14.03 22.66
C PRO A 169 -1.64 14.92 22.79
N SER A 170 -2.81 14.31 22.72
CA SER A 170 -4.09 14.95 23.01
C SER A 170 -4.05 15.77 24.32
N SER A 171 -4.65 16.96 24.27
CA SER A 171 -4.77 17.86 25.43
C SER A 171 -6.24 18.08 25.80
N VAL A 172 -6.49 18.90 26.81
CA VAL A 172 -7.84 19.22 27.30
C VAL A 172 -8.03 20.72 27.47
N ASP A 173 -9.25 21.18 27.20
CA ASP A 173 -9.76 22.48 27.64
C ASP A 173 -10.33 22.32 29.05
N ALA A 174 -9.46 22.39 30.04
CA ALA A 174 -9.81 22.09 31.43
C ALA A 174 -10.88 23.05 31.99
N ALA A 175 -10.89 24.31 31.53
CA ALA A 175 -11.89 25.28 31.97
C ALA A 175 -13.28 24.93 31.43
N HIS A 176 -13.37 24.51 30.16
CA HIS A 176 -14.64 24.09 29.55
C HIS A 176 -15.25 22.86 30.24
N PHE A 177 -14.41 21.86 30.54
CA PHE A 177 -14.82 20.59 31.17
C PHE A 177 -14.76 20.60 32.70
N ALA A 178 -14.55 21.77 33.32
CA ALA A 178 -14.56 21.90 34.77
C ALA A 178 -15.87 21.33 35.37
N PRO A 179 -15.83 20.75 36.58
CA PRO A 179 -16.98 20.09 37.17
C PRO A 179 -18.21 21.01 37.23
N ARG A 180 -19.37 20.47 36.81
CA ARG A 180 -20.67 21.17 36.87
C ARG A 180 -21.59 20.47 37.87
N PRO A 181 -22.56 21.19 38.46
CA PRO A 181 -23.58 20.54 39.28
C PRO A 181 -24.39 19.55 38.42
N PRO A 182 -24.55 18.30 38.87
CA PRO A 182 -25.43 17.34 38.19
C PRO A 182 -26.88 17.81 38.29
N THR A 183 -27.70 17.40 37.34
CA THR A 183 -29.15 17.54 37.43
C THR A 183 -29.65 16.77 38.68
N PRO A 184 -30.49 17.38 39.54
CA PRO A 184 -31.02 16.70 40.73
C PRO A 184 -31.77 15.41 40.36
N ARG A 185 -31.46 14.33 41.08
CA ARG A 185 -32.05 12.99 40.88
C ARG A 185 -32.47 12.41 42.21
N SER A 186 -33.50 11.54 42.20
CA SER A 186 -33.91 10.80 43.40
C SER A 186 -32.76 9.93 43.92
N PRO A 187 -32.59 9.75 45.24
CA PRO A 187 -31.60 8.84 45.81
C PRO A 187 -31.68 7.40 45.26
N ASP A 188 -32.87 6.95 44.84
CA ASP A 188 -33.10 5.61 44.28
C ASP A 188 -32.92 5.54 42.74
N ALA A 189 -32.47 6.64 42.12
CA ALA A 189 -32.31 6.70 40.67
C ALA A 189 -31.22 5.72 40.18
N PRO A 190 -31.43 5.04 39.04
CA PRO A 190 -30.48 4.06 38.53
C PRO A 190 -29.15 4.70 38.08
N PRO A 191 -27.98 4.08 38.28
CA PRO A 191 -26.71 4.62 37.79
C PRO A 191 -26.74 4.99 36.30
N ARG A 192 -26.17 6.15 35.93
CA ARG A 192 -26.01 6.64 34.55
C ARG A 192 -24.56 6.47 34.13
N LEU A 193 -24.31 5.73 33.06
CA LEU A 193 -22.99 5.52 32.49
C LEU A 193 -22.97 6.08 31.08
N GLY A 194 -21.99 6.91 30.75
CA GLY A 194 -22.05 7.66 29.50
C GLY A 194 -20.76 7.70 28.71
N PHE A 195 -20.91 7.89 27.41
CA PHE A 195 -19.83 8.09 26.45
C PHE A 195 -20.21 9.26 25.56
N PHE A 196 -19.22 10.07 25.20
CA PHE A 196 -19.36 10.96 24.05
C PHE A 196 -18.20 10.78 23.08
N GLY A 197 -18.48 10.96 21.80
CA GLY A 197 -17.52 10.78 20.70
C GLY A 197 -18.18 10.19 19.46
N VAL A 198 -17.44 10.12 18.36
CA VAL A 198 -17.92 9.49 17.13
C VAL A 198 -18.24 8.01 17.38
N ILE A 199 -19.42 7.56 16.96
CA ILE A 199 -19.84 6.16 17.01
C ILE A 199 -19.60 5.55 15.62
N ASP A 200 -18.47 4.88 15.47
CA ASP A 200 -18.03 4.20 14.25
C ASP A 200 -17.41 2.84 14.58
N GLU A 201 -16.64 2.27 13.66
CA GLU A 201 -15.91 1.01 13.81
C GLU A 201 -14.99 0.92 15.05
N ARG A 202 -14.65 2.06 15.66
CA ARG A 202 -13.84 2.13 16.88
C ARG A 202 -14.68 1.87 18.14
N PHE A 203 -16.00 1.93 18.08
CA PHE A 203 -16.90 1.75 19.22
C PHE A 203 -17.33 0.28 19.36
N ASP A 204 -17.17 -0.31 20.55
CA ASP A 204 -17.56 -1.70 20.80
C ASP A 204 -19.05 -1.82 21.13
N LEU A 205 -19.86 -2.02 20.09
CA LEU A 205 -21.30 -2.25 20.20
C LEU A 205 -21.64 -3.55 20.93
N SER A 206 -20.77 -4.55 20.87
CA SER A 206 -20.99 -5.87 21.50
C SER A 206 -20.81 -5.81 23.01
N LEU A 207 -19.82 -5.03 23.46
CA LEU A 207 -19.56 -4.73 24.85
C LEU A 207 -20.73 -3.95 25.44
N LEU A 208 -21.17 -2.86 24.78
CA LEU A 208 -22.33 -2.08 25.23
C LEU A 208 -23.58 -2.96 25.37
N ARG A 209 -23.86 -3.83 24.39
CA ARG A 209 -24.98 -4.79 24.43
C ARG A 209 -24.89 -5.71 25.65
N SER A 210 -23.70 -6.24 25.92
CA SER A 210 -23.44 -7.14 27.04
C SER A 210 -23.66 -6.46 28.39
N LEU A 211 -23.16 -5.22 28.54
CA LEU A 211 -23.32 -4.43 29.76
C LEU A 211 -24.80 -4.07 30.02
N ALA A 212 -25.51 -3.62 28.98
CA ALA A 212 -26.92 -3.26 29.07
C ALA A 212 -27.80 -4.45 29.47
N ALA A 213 -27.52 -5.64 28.91
CA ALA A 213 -28.22 -6.87 29.27
C ALA A 213 -27.90 -7.34 30.71
N ALA A 214 -26.64 -7.24 31.13
CA ALA A 214 -26.21 -7.70 32.45
C ALA A 214 -26.71 -6.80 33.60
N ARG A 215 -26.95 -5.51 33.35
CA ARG A 215 -27.47 -4.55 34.34
C ARG A 215 -28.67 -3.77 33.80
N PRO A 216 -29.88 -4.37 33.75
CA PRO A 216 -31.08 -3.73 33.19
C PRO A 216 -31.50 -2.45 33.92
N ARG A 217 -31.10 -2.27 35.19
CA ARG A 217 -31.38 -1.05 35.95
C ARG A 217 -30.50 0.12 35.52
N TRP A 218 -29.25 -0.10 35.12
CA TRP A 218 -28.34 0.99 34.74
C TRP A 218 -28.77 1.66 33.45
N GLN A 219 -28.55 2.95 33.32
CA GLN A 219 -28.84 3.75 32.11
C GLN A 219 -27.53 4.04 31.35
N PHE A 220 -27.49 3.72 30.07
CA PHE A 220 -26.34 3.95 29.20
C PHE A 220 -26.63 5.10 28.22
N GLU A 221 -25.85 6.18 28.27
CA GLU A 221 -26.04 7.36 27.43
C GLU A 221 -24.91 7.56 26.43
N MET A 222 -25.23 7.42 25.15
CA MET A 222 -24.25 7.48 24.06
C MET A 222 -24.49 8.75 23.25
N ALA A 223 -23.59 9.73 23.39
CA ALA A 223 -23.67 11.03 22.72
C ALA A 223 -22.65 11.14 21.57
N GLY A 224 -23.13 11.04 20.34
CA GLY A 224 -22.31 11.30 19.18
C GLY A 224 -22.99 10.96 17.86
N PRO A 225 -22.41 11.41 16.73
CA PRO A 225 -22.88 11.01 15.42
C PRO A 225 -22.51 9.55 15.13
N VAL A 226 -23.40 8.84 14.44
CA VAL A 226 -23.18 7.48 13.95
C VAL A 226 -22.74 7.56 12.49
N ILE A 227 -21.51 7.14 12.21
CA ILE A 227 -20.93 7.19 10.85
C ILE A 227 -20.13 5.92 10.56
N LYS A 228 -19.93 5.60 9.27
CA LYS A 228 -19.14 4.45 8.77
C LYS A 228 -19.64 3.06 9.19
N ILE A 229 -20.67 2.99 10.02
CA ILE A 229 -21.37 1.78 10.42
C ILE A 229 -22.85 1.92 10.09
N ASP A 230 -23.51 0.79 9.84
CA ASP A 230 -24.96 0.75 9.64
C ASP A 230 -25.67 1.06 10.97
N PRO A 231 -26.49 2.13 11.06
CA PRO A 231 -27.27 2.44 12.25
C PRO A 231 -28.19 1.30 12.72
N ALA A 232 -28.54 0.35 11.84
CA ALA A 232 -29.31 -0.84 12.22
C ALA A 232 -28.55 -1.78 13.17
N LEU A 233 -27.22 -1.70 13.23
CA LEU A 233 -26.38 -2.54 14.10
C LEU A 233 -26.34 -2.06 15.55
N LEU A 234 -26.80 -0.83 15.83
CA LEU A 234 -26.80 -0.27 17.17
C LEU A 234 -27.67 -1.13 18.12
N PRO A 235 -27.15 -1.53 19.30
CA PRO A 235 -27.95 -2.28 20.26
C PRO A 235 -29.18 -1.47 20.70
N ARG A 236 -30.34 -2.14 20.63
CA ARG A 236 -31.64 -1.61 21.07
C ARG A 236 -32.01 -2.29 22.38
N ALA A 237 -31.94 -1.55 23.48
CA ALA A 237 -32.37 -1.98 24.81
C ALA A 237 -33.04 -0.79 25.52
N PRO A 238 -34.02 -1.02 26.40
CA PRO A 238 -34.78 0.06 27.06
C PRO A 238 -33.92 0.96 27.94
N ASN A 239 -32.70 0.53 28.26
CA ASN A 239 -31.75 1.23 29.10
C ASN A 239 -30.53 1.76 28.33
N ILE A 240 -30.59 1.81 26.99
CA ILE A 240 -29.60 2.49 26.14
C ILE A 240 -30.26 3.69 25.46
N GLN A 241 -29.67 4.87 25.62
CA GLN A 241 -30.09 6.11 24.99
C GLN A 241 -29.02 6.58 23.99
N TRP A 242 -29.40 6.66 22.72
CA TRP A 242 -28.57 7.25 21.66
C TRP A 242 -28.98 8.72 21.48
N LEU A 243 -28.15 9.63 21.99
CA LEU A 243 -28.44 11.07 22.01
C LEU A 243 -28.08 11.78 20.69
N GLY A 244 -27.47 11.08 19.74
CA GLY A 244 -26.98 11.66 18.49
C GLY A 244 -25.85 12.67 18.71
N GLN A 245 -25.51 13.43 17.68
CA GLN A 245 -24.51 14.50 17.76
C GLN A 245 -24.95 15.58 18.75
N GLN A 246 -24.06 15.95 19.67
CA GLN A 246 -24.31 16.97 20.68
C GLN A 246 -23.36 18.15 20.51
N PRO A 247 -23.82 19.41 20.74
CA PRO A 247 -22.93 20.57 20.71
C PRO A 247 -21.83 20.45 21.77
N TYR A 248 -20.61 20.89 21.42
CA TYR A 248 -19.45 20.84 22.34
C TYR A 248 -19.72 21.51 23.69
N ALA A 249 -20.49 22.61 23.71
CA ALA A 249 -20.92 23.32 24.91
C ALA A 249 -21.82 22.51 25.87
N ARG A 250 -22.50 21.48 25.37
CA ARG A 250 -23.40 20.62 26.15
C ARG A 250 -22.67 19.44 26.79
N LEU A 251 -21.52 19.03 26.26
CA LEU A 251 -20.79 17.84 26.73
C LEU A 251 -20.45 17.88 28.22
N PRO A 252 -19.98 19.00 28.82
CA PRO A 252 -19.68 19.02 30.24
C PRO A 252 -20.92 18.83 31.13
N GLN A 253 -22.09 19.32 30.69
CA GLN A 253 -23.34 19.11 31.44
C GLN A 253 -23.83 17.66 31.33
N LEU A 254 -23.72 17.03 30.15
CA LEU A 254 -24.03 15.62 29.98
C LEU A 254 -23.12 14.75 30.86
N MET A 255 -21.83 15.03 30.84
CA MET A 255 -20.86 14.34 31.68
C MET A 255 -21.13 14.53 33.17
N ALA A 256 -21.52 15.72 33.61
CA ALA A 256 -21.84 16.00 35.01
C ALA A 256 -22.94 15.09 35.56
N ASP A 257 -23.88 14.70 34.71
CA ASP A 257 -25.00 13.81 35.04
C ASP A 257 -24.64 12.32 35.12
N TRP A 258 -23.46 11.93 34.63
CA TRP A 258 -23.00 10.54 34.62
C TRP A 258 -22.30 10.16 35.92
N ASP A 259 -22.58 8.95 36.38
CA ASP A 259 -21.93 8.33 37.53
C ASP A 259 -20.58 7.69 37.12
N VAL A 260 -20.49 7.15 35.89
CA VAL A 260 -19.25 6.60 35.31
C VAL A 260 -19.11 7.01 33.84
N CYS A 261 -17.91 7.45 33.44
CA CYS A 261 -17.59 7.71 32.04
C CYS A 261 -16.98 6.48 31.38
N LEU A 262 -17.52 6.09 30.23
CA LEU A 262 -17.13 4.90 29.50
C LEU A 262 -16.23 5.24 28.33
N MET A 263 -15.27 4.36 28.07
CA MET A 263 -14.43 4.37 26.86
C MET A 263 -14.41 2.95 26.24
N PRO A 264 -15.56 2.47 25.72
CA PRO A 264 -15.71 1.10 25.24
C PRO A 264 -15.22 1.00 23.79
N PHE A 265 -13.91 1.14 23.58
CA PHE A 265 -13.35 1.01 22.24
C PHE A 265 -13.22 -0.45 21.84
N ALA A 266 -13.60 -0.76 20.61
CA ALA A 266 -13.26 -2.03 19.97
C ALA A 266 -11.74 -2.12 19.84
N ILE A 267 -11.15 -3.28 20.14
CA ILE A 267 -9.71 -3.51 19.97
C ILE A 267 -9.47 -4.05 18.56
N ASN A 268 -9.14 -3.15 17.63
CA ASN A 268 -8.92 -3.44 16.22
C ASN A 268 -7.84 -2.51 15.62
N GLU A 269 -7.54 -2.65 14.33
CA GLU A 269 -6.51 -1.83 13.68
C GLU A 269 -6.79 -0.31 13.77
N ALA A 270 -8.05 0.11 13.70
CA ALA A 270 -8.44 1.52 13.78
C ALA A 270 -8.24 2.15 15.17
N THR A 271 -8.17 1.35 16.24
CA THR A 271 -7.93 1.81 17.62
C THR A 271 -6.50 1.56 18.11
N ARG A 272 -5.65 0.94 17.28
CA ARG A 272 -4.28 0.57 17.61
C ARG A 272 -3.38 1.77 17.96
N PHE A 273 -3.61 2.91 17.33
CA PHE A 273 -2.77 4.12 17.43
C PHE A 273 -3.54 5.37 17.91
N ILE A 274 -4.69 5.20 18.57
CA ILE A 274 -5.49 6.34 19.03
C ILE A 274 -5.02 6.83 20.40
N SER A 275 -5.06 8.15 20.59
CA SER A 275 -4.86 8.83 21.88
C SER A 275 -6.09 9.71 22.19
N PRO A 276 -7.14 9.15 22.81
CA PRO A 276 -8.44 9.82 22.95
C PRO A 276 -8.41 11.04 23.88
N THR A 277 -8.89 12.20 23.40
CA THR A 277 -9.00 13.45 24.20
C THR A 277 -9.90 13.27 25.41
N LYS A 278 -10.98 12.51 25.26
CA LYS A 278 -11.97 12.24 26.31
C LYS A 278 -11.42 11.68 27.60
N THR A 279 -10.25 11.04 27.59
CA THR A 279 -9.59 10.60 28.82
C THR A 279 -9.32 11.79 29.75
N LEU A 280 -8.72 12.87 29.21
CA LEU A 280 -8.42 14.07 29.98
C LEU A 280 -9.67 14.93 30.22
N GLU A 281 -10.64 14.91 29.30
CA GLU A 281 -11.92 15.63 29.46
C GLU A 281 -12.73 15.05 30.63
N TYR A 282 -12.79 13.71 30.76
CA TYR A 282 -13.42 13.03 31.91
C TYR A 282 -12.66 13.27 33.22
N MET A 283 -11.32 13.35 33.18
CA MET A 283 -10.52 13.73 34.34
C MET A 283 -10.78 15.18 34.77
N ALA A 284 -10.92 16.11 33.82
CA ALA A 284 -11.26 17.51 34.11
C ALA A 284 -12.66 17.62 34.73
N GLY A 285 -13.59 16.75 34.32
CA GLY A 285 -14.90 16.57 34.94
C GLY A 285 -14.92 15.80 36.25
N GLU A 286 -13.76 15.32 36.72
CA GLU A 286 -13.58 14.57 37.97
C GLU A 286 -14.33 13.22 38.03
N LYS A 287 -14.69 12.68 36.86
CA LYS A 287 -15.50 11.45 36.75
C LYS A 287 -14.62 10.19 36.78
N PRO A 288 -15.09 9.09 37.41
CA PRO A 288 -14.42 7.82 37.29
C PRO A 288 -14.55 7.30 35.85
N ILE A 289 -13.48 6.69 35.34
CA ILE A 289 -13.34 6.29 33.93
C ILE A 289 -13.10 4.80 33.84
N VAL A 290 -13.85 4.12 32.97
CA VAL A 290 -13.63 2.71 32.61
C VAL A 290 -13.37 2.61 31.12
N SER A 291 -12.27 1.97 30.73
CA SER A 291 -11.83 1.85 29.34
C SER A 291 -11.45 0.43 28.97
N THR A 292 -11.64 0.10 27.69
CA THR A 292 -10.93 -1.03 27.07
C THR A 292 -9.43 -0.70 26.99
N PRO A 293 -8.53 -1.69 26.84
CA PRO A 293 -7.09 -1.52 26.91
C PRO A 293 -6.47 -0.85 25.67
N VAL A 294 -6.88 0.38 25.37
CA VAL A 294 -6.26 1.23 24.35
C VAL A 294 -4.84 1.59 24.79
N ARG A 295 -3.84 1.28 23.96
CA ARG A 295 -2.41 1.37 24.29
C ARG A 295 -2.00 2.70 24.92
N ASP A 296 -2.40 3.83 24.32
CA ASP A 296 -2.02 5.14 24.83
C ASP A 296 -2.78 5.53 26.10
N VAL A 297 -4.01 5.04 26.29
CA VAL A 297 -4.74 5.21 27.56
C VAL A 297 -4.03 4.43 28.68
N VAL A 298 -3.67 3.17 28.44
CA VAL A 298 -2.97 2.35 29.43
C VAL A 298 -1.62 2.96 29.82
N SER A 299 -0.82 3.35 28.83
CA SER A 299 0.53 3.87 29.07
C SER A 299 0.56 5.26 29.69
N LEU A 300 -0.37 6.15 29.32
CA LEU A 300 -0.39 7.52 29.83
C LEU A 300 -1.20 7.68 31.12
N HIS A 301 -2.25 6.88 31.28
CA HIS A 301 -3.32 7.14 32.25
C HIS A 301 -3.82 5.87 32.98
N GLY A 302 -3.17 4.71 32.83
CA GLY A 302 -3.61 3.45 33.41
C GLY A 302 -3.63 3.42 34.95
N ASP A 303 -2.93 4.35 35.61
CA ASP A 303 -2.98 4.59 37.05
C ASP A 303 -4.28 5.25 37.52
N LEU A 304 -4.97 5.98 36.64
CA LEU A 304 -6.18 6.76 36.94
C LEU A 304 -7.44 6.30 36.19
N VAL A 305 -7.29 5.34 35.27
CA VAL A 305 -8.37 4.78 34.46
C VAL A 305 -8.48 3.29 34.78
N ARG A 306 -9.69 2.80 35.06
CA ARG A 306 -9.91 1.36 35.24
C ARG A 306 -9.91 0.69 33.86
N ILE A 307 -8.96 -0.22 33.64
CA ILE A 307 -8.77 -0.91 32.35
C ILE A 307 -9.32 -2.33 32.40
N ALA A 308 -10.17 -2.69 31.45
CA ALA A 308 -10.69 -4.05 31.32
C ALA A 308 -10.93 -4.45 29.86
N GLY A 309 -10.45 -5.63 29.46
CA GLY A 309 -10.47 -6.09 28.06
C GLY A 309 -11.66 -6.96 27.64
N HIS A 310 -12.51 -7.40 28.57
CA HIS A 310 -13.65 -8.26 28.27
C HIS A 310 -14.89 -7.86 29.07
N SER A 311 -16.09 -8.23 28.60
CA SER A 311 -17.37 -7.76 29.14
C SER A 311 -17.55 -7.94 30.65
N ALA A 312 -17.17 -9.10 31.20
CA ALA A 312 -17.27 -9.36 32.63
C ALA A 312 -16.32 -8.48 33.47
N GLY A 313 -15.08 -8.30 33.01
CA GLY A 313 -14.11 -7.43 33.68
C GLY A 313 -14.49 -5.96 33.58
N PHE A 314 -15.02 -5.54 32.43
CA PHE A 314 -15.50 -4.17 32.22
C PHE A 314 -16.70 -3.87 33.11
N LEU A 315 -17.63 -4.82 33.24
CA LEU A 315 -18.75 -4.72 34.17
C LEU A 315 -18.27 -4.58 35.62
N ALA A 316 -17.36 -5.45 36.07
CA ALA A 316 -16.79 -5.40 37.41
C ALA A 316 -16.06 -4.07 37.69
N ALA A 317 -15.37 -3.52 36.68
CA ALA A 317 -14.72 -2.22 36.77
C ALA A 317 -15.72 -1.07 36.93
N CYS A 318 -16.86 -1.11 36.22
CA CYS A 318 -17.96 -0.17 36.41
C CYS A 318 -18.58 -0.28 37.82
N GLU A 319 -18.77 -1.50 38.33
CA GLU A 319 -19.29 -1.71 39.69
C GLU A 319 -18.34 -1.18 40.75
N ALA A 320 -17.04 -1.42 40.60
CA ALA A 320 -16.02 -0.88 41.49
C ALA A 320 -15.96 0.66 41.42
N ALA A 321 -16.21 1.26 40.26
CA ALA A 321 -16.31 2.72 40.13
C ALA A 321 -17.55 3.28 40.84
N LEU A 322 -18.69 2.60 40.77
CA LEU A 322 -19.92 2.98 41.46
C LEU A 322 -19.86 2.77 42.98
N ALA A 323 -19.07 1.79 43.44
CA ALA A 323 -18.87 1.48 44.85
C ALA A 323 -17.72 2.28 45.51
N GLU A 324 -17.15 3.26 44.80
CA GLU A 324 -16.02 4.06 45.30
C GLU A 324 -16.40 4.82 46.57
N THR A 325 -15.59 4.66 47.63
CA THR A 325 -15.80 5.39 48.89
C THR A 325 -15.44 6.87 48.75
N PRO A 326 -15.98 7.77 49.61
CA PRO A 326 -15.63 9.20 49.57
C PRO A 326 -14.12 9.47 49.63
N ALA A 327 -13.37 8.72 50.45
CA ALA A 327 -11.91 8.87 50.56
C ALA A 327 -11.18 8.47 49.26
N GLN A 328 -11.56 7.34 48.65
CA GLN A 328 -11.00 6.91 47.36
C GLN A 328 -11.32 7.91 46.24
N ARG A 329 -12.53 8.48 46.26
CA ARG A 329 -12.95 9.52 45.32
C ARG A 329 -12.08 10.78 45.47
N GLU A 330 -11.87 11.25 46.69
CA GLU A 330 -11.01 12.41 46.96
C GLU A 330 -9.57 12.19 46.46
N GLU A 331 -9.00 11.02 46.73
CA GLU A 331 -7.67 10.64 46.26
C GLU A 331 -7.58 10.62 44.73
N ARG A 332 -8.54 9.95 44.06
CA ARG A 332 -8.63 9.91 42.59
C ARG A 332 -8.76 11.32 42.00
N VAL A 333 -9.61 12.16 42.56
CA VAL A 333 -9.83 13.54 42.08
C VAL A 333 -8.56 14.39 42.24
N ALA A 334 -7.86 14.29 43.37
CA ALA A 334 -6.60 15.00 43.57
C ALA A 334 -5.54 14.60 42.53
N ALA A 335 -5.42 13.30 42.23
CA ALA A 335 -4.51 12.80 41.22
C ALA A 335 -4.92 13.21 39.78
N MET A 336 -6.22 13.17 39.47
CA MET A 336 -6.76 13.64 38.18
C MET A 336 -6.49 15.13 37.95
N ARG A 337 -6.70 15.99 38.95
CA ARG A 337 -6.38 17.43 38.87
C ARG A 337 -4.90 17.67 38.58
N THR A 338 -4.02 16.92 39.24
CA THR A 338 -2.57 16.98 39.00
C THR A 338 -2.24 16.61 37.55
N ARG A 339 -2.85 15.54 37.02
CA ARG A 339 -2.66 15.10 35.64
C ARG A 339 -3.20 16.11 34.62
N VAL A 340 -4.39 16.64 34.85
CA VAL A 340 -5.02 17.64 33.96
C VAL A 340 -4.19 18.93 33.92
N ALA A 341 -3.65 19.40 35.05
CA ALA A 341 -2.81 20.59 35.10
C ALA A 341 -1.56 20.49 34.18
N GLN A 342 -1.06 19.27 33.94
CA GLN A 342 0.10 19.01 33.08
C GLN A 342 -0.23 19.09 31.58
N SER A 343 -1.49 19.12 31.18
CA SER A 343 -1.91 19.26 29.77
C SER A 343 -2.75 20.52 29.51
N SER A 344 -2.60 21.13 28.33
CA SER A 344 -3.39 22.31 27.92
C SER A 344 -3.28 22.51 26.41
N TRP A 345 -4.41 22.75 25.75
CA TRP A 345 -4.42 23.11 24.32
C TRP A 345 -3.65 24.41 24.04
N ASP A 346 -3.63 25.37 24.97
CA ASP A 346 -2.86 26.62 24.82
C ASP A 346 -1.36 26.36 24.81
N ARG A 347 -0.87 25.49 25.72
CA ARG A 347 0.55 25.10 25.73
C ARG A 347 0.93 24.32 24.48
N THR A 348 0.07 23.40 24.03
CA THR A 348 0.30 22.64 22.81
C THR A 348 0.32 23.54 21.58
N ALA A 349 -0.63 24.47 21.46
CA ALA A 349 -0.66 25.45 20.38
C ALA A 349 0.56 26.40 20.42
N ALA A 350 0.98 26.86 21.61
CA ALA A 350 2.18 27.67 21.77
C ALA A 350 3.45 26.91 21.34
N ARG A 351 3.54 25.62 21.68
CA ARG A 351 4.64 24.75 21.24
C ARG A 351 4.65 24.59 19.73
N ILE A 352 3.49 24.32 19.12
CA ILE A 352 3.36 24.24 17.66
C ILE A 352 3.77 25.56 17.01
N ALA A 353 3.29 26.70 17.50
CA ALA A 353 3.65 28.00 16.97
C ALA A 353 5.16 28.27 17.01
N SER A 354 5.85 27.81 18.07
CA SER A 354 7.31 27.88 18.16
C SER A 354 8.02 26.99 17.13
N LEU A 355 7.49 25.79 16.88
CA LEU A 355 8.02 24.90 15.83
C LEU A 355 7.82 25.53 14.45
N LEU A 356 6.61 26.06 14.16
CA LEU A 356 6.32 26.74 12.90
C LEU A 356 7.22 27.96 12.69
N ALA A 357 7.45 28.77 13.73
CA ALA A 357 8.37 29.91 13.66
C ALA A 357 9.80 29.46 13.32
N THR A 358 10.27 28.38 13.94
CA THR A 358 11.59 27.80 13.64
C THR A 358 11.71 27.36 12.19
N GLU A 359 10.67 26.71 11.64
CA GLU A 359 10.65 26.33 10.22
C GLU A 359 10.62 27.55 9.30
N LEU A 360 9.89 28.60 9.67
CA LEU A 360 9.84 29.84 8.90
C LEU A 360 11.18 30.61 8.90
N ASP A 361 11.94 30.52 9.99
CA ASP A 361 13.27 31.14 10.12
C ASP A 361 14.36 30.35 9.37
N ASN A 362 14.23 29.02 9.32
CA ASN A 362 15.15 28.13 8.59
C ASN A 362 14.82 28.04 7.09
N ALA A 363 13.59 28.38 6.69
CA ALA A 363 13.19 28.40 5.30
C ALA A 363 13.89 29.57 4.58
N PRO A 364 14.70 29.34 3.53
CA PRO A 364 15.24 30.43 2.73
C PRO A 364 14.10 31.33 2.21
N ALA A 365 14.37 32.65 2.10
CA ALA A 365 13.46 33.60 1.46
C ALA A 365 12.99 33.04 0.11
N PRO A 366 11.72 33.29 -0.32
CA PRO A 366 11.12 32.57 -1.44
C PRO A 366 11.97 32.72 -2.69
N ALA A 367 12.76 31.68 -2.97
CA ALA A 367 13.39 31.50 -4.26
C ALA A 367 12.27 31.20 -5.25
N SER A 368 12.43 31.74 -6.47
CA SER A 368 11.57 31.50 -7.62
C SER A 368 11.18 30.01 -7.81
N PRO A 369 10.06 29.78 -8.49
CA PRO A 369 8.93 29.00 -8.00
C PRO A 369 9.21 27.49 -7.87
N LEU A 370 8.40 26.82 -7.04
CA LEU A 370 7.98 25.43 -7.30
C LEU A 370 7.36 25.42 -8.71
N HIS A 371 8.20 25.21 -9.73
CA HIS A 371 7.87 24.95 -11.13
C HIS A 371 8.31 23.51 -11.48
N GLU A 372 7.95 22.57 -10.60
CA GLU A 372 7.67 21.18 -10.92
C GLU A 372 6.19 20.95 -10.54
N LEU A 373 5.28 21.63 -11.25
CA LEU A 373 3.86 21.32 -11.45
C LEU A 373 3.14 22.57 -12.02
N ALA A 374 2.74 22.46 -13.29
CA ALA A 374 1.89 23.35 -14.08
C ALA A 374 2.48 24.72 -14.50
N GLY A 375 2.81 24.81 -15.81
CA GLY A 375 3.33 26.01 -16.47
C GLY A 375 2.28 27.10 -16.77
N VAL A 376 2.80 28.28 -17.12
CA VAL A 376 2.04 29.47 -17.55
C VAL A 376 2.31 29.74 -19.04
N ALA A 377 1.26 30.12 -19.78
CA ALA A 377 1.30 30.63 -21.17
C ALA A 377 1.31 32.19 -21.18
N GLY A 378 1.84 32.93 -22.15
CA GLY A 378 2.57 32.63 -23.40
C GLY A 378 2.93 33.91 -24.22
N ALA A 379 3.66 33.71 -25.35
CA ALA A 379 3.76 34.45 -26.65
C ALA A 379 4.16 35.96 -26.74
N PRO A 380 4.61 36.54 -27.91
CA PRO A 380 5.15 36.01 -29.20
C PRO A 380 6.40 36.78 -29.81
N SER A 381 6.82 36.39 -31.04
CA SER A 381 7.65 37.11 -32.08
C SER A 381 9.20 37.07 -31.94
N ASP A 382 10.07 36.93 -32.96
CA ASP A 382 9.99 36.96 -34.43
C ASP A 382 11.20 36.24 -35.11
N ALA A 383 11.09 36.13 -36.45
CA ALA A 383 11.79 35.40 -37.52
C ALA A 383 13.34 35.34 -37.67
N ALA A 384 13.72 34.39 -38.57
CA ALA A 384 14.83 34.34 -39.57
C ALA A 384 16.05 33.44 -39.22
N ALA A 385 16.19 32.25 -39.83
CA ALA A 385 16.88 31.93 -41.12
C ALA A 385 18.44 31.94 -40.97
N ALA A 386 19.26 31.00 -41.46
CA ALA A 386 19.15 29.98 -42.50
C ALA A 386 20.36 28.99 -42.47
N MET A 387 20.25 27.92 -43.30
CA MET A 387 21.32 27.19 -44.04
C MET A 387 22.11 26.01 -43.41
N THR A 388 21.61 24.81 -43.74
CA THR A 388 22.31 23.52 -44.03
C THR A 388 23.31 23.65 -45.21
N PRO A 389 24.23 22.68 -45.54
CA PRO A 389 23.96 21.24 -45.79
C PRO A 389 25.16 20.26 -45.50
N ALA A 390 25.22 18.92 -45.69
CA ALA A 390 24.42 17.87 -46.36
C ALA A 390 24.86 16.45 -45.87
N GLY A 391 24.02 15.41 -46.07
CA GLY A 391 24.49 14.02 -46.32
C GLY A 391 24.16 12.88 -45.32
N HIS A 392 22.90 12.42 -45.27
CA HIS A 392 22.40 11.27 -44.49
C HIS A 392 21.86 10.18 -45.44
N ARG A 393 22.13 8.88 -45.20
CA ARG A 393 21.05 7.88 -45.31
C ARG A 393 20.33 7.93 -43.96
N GLY A 394 19.23 8.70 -43.91
CA GLY A 394 18.72 9.24 -42.66
C GLY A 394 18.34 8.20 -41.62
N THR A 395 18.95 8.29 -40.43
CA THR A 395 18.45 7.65 -39.22
C THR A 395 17.04 8.19 -38.97
N ARG A 396 16.03 7.33 -39.12
CA ARG A 396 14.64 7.71 -38.83
C ARG A 396 14.53 8.02 -37.35
N ARG A 397 14.09 9.23 -37.00
CA ARG A 397 13.90 9.66 -35.61
C ARG A 397 12.43 9.52 -35.20
N VAL A 398 12.18 9.06 -33.98
CA VAL A 398 10.86 8.95 -33.35
C VAL A 398 10.84 9.71 -32.03
N ALA A 399 9.69 10.25 -31.64
CA ALA A 399 9.54 10.95 -30.37
C ALA A 399 9.72 9.98 -29.20
N HIS A 400 9.11 8.80 -29.31
CA HIS A 400 9.16 7.75 -28.30
C HIS A 400 9.59 6.42 -28.92
N LEU A 401 10.63 5.81 -28.35
CA LEU A 401 11.01 4.43 -28.64
C LEU A 401 10.73 3.56 -27.41
N VAL A 402 9.86 2.57 -27.54
CA VAL A 402 9.55 1.60 -26.47
C VAL A 402 10.19 0.26 -26.83
N ILE A 403 11.05 -0.27 -25.95
CA ILE A 403 11.71 -1.56 -26.14
C ILE A 403 11.03 -2.64 -25.29
N GLY A 404 10.50 -3.66 -25.96
CA GLY A 404 9.81 -4.82 -25.41
C GLY A 404 8.29 -4.63 -25.36
N ALA A 405 7.54 -5.56 -25.95
CA ALA A 405 6.08 -5.56 -25.98
C ALA A 405 5.49 -6.54 -24.94
N GLY A 406 6.09 -6.62 -23.76
CA GLY A 406 5.48 -7.24 -22.58
C GLY A 406 4.40 -6.34 -21.95
N PRO A 407 3.80 -6.75 -20.81
CA PRO A 407 2.73 -5.99 -20.14
C PRO A 407 3.06 -4.50 -19.95
N THR A 408 4.27 -4.19 -19.49
CA THR A 408 4.73 -2.82 -19.29
C THR A 408 4.86 -2.03 -20.60
N GLY A 409 5.47 -2.62 -21.63
CA GLY A 409 5.67 -1.91 -22.90
C GLY A 409 4.37 -1.70 -23.67
N LEU A 410 3.46 -2.67 -23.63
CA LEU A 410 2.11 -2.54 -24.18
C LEU A 410 1.33 -1.42 -23.49
N ALA A 411 1.35 -1.39 -22.16
CA ALA A 411 0.70 -0.32 -21.40
C ALA A 411 1.34 1.06 -21.69
N ALA A 412 2.67 1.14 -21.76
CA ALA A 412 3.36 2.39 -22.11
C ALA A 412 3.00 2.87 -23.53
N ALA A 413 3.04 1.98 -24.52
CA ALA A 413 2.70 2.32 -25.91
C ALA A 413 1.22 2.69 -26.08
N HIS A 414 0.32 2.02 -25.37
CA HIS A 414 -1.10 2.37 -25.32
C HIS A 414 -1.30 3.78 -24.77
N GLU A 415 -0.72 4.09 -23.62
CA GLU A 415 -0.85 5.41 -22.99
C GLU A 415 -0.21 6.51 -23.84
N LEU A 416 0.97 6.29 -24.41
CA LEU A 416 1.61 7.24 -25.31
C LEU A 416 0.73 7.53 -26.54
N GLY A 417 0.10 6.50 -27.11
CA GLY A 417 -0.71 6.60 -28.32
C GLY A 417 -2.07 7.29 -28.17
N ARG A 418 -2.55 7.55 -26.95
CA ARG A 418 -3.89 8.14 -26.73
C ARG A 418 -4.08 9.51 -27.39
N ASP A 419 -3.04 10.34 -27.40
CA ASP A 419 -3.10 11.75 -27.82
C ASP A 419 -2.07 12.08 -28.93
N ALA A 420 -1.29 11.09 -29.37
CA ALA A 420 -0.17 11.28 -30.28
C ALA A 420 -0.46 10.72 -31.69
N PRO A 421 0.03 11.36 -32.77
CA PRO A 421 0.03 10.77 -34.10
C PRO A 421 0.78 9.42 -34.13
N ARG A 422 0.21 8.42 -34.81
CA ARG A 422 0.71 7.03 -34.87
C ARG A 422 2.22 6.88 -35.15
N ARG A 423 2.81 7.80 -35.93
CA ARG A 423 4.22 7.75 -36.36
C ARG A 423 5.23 8.24 -35.32
N GLN A 424 4.78 8.81 -34.19
CA GLN A 424 5.65 9.34 -33.15
C GLN A 424 6.20 8.27 -32.20
N THR A 425 5.49 7.16 -32.04
CA THR A 425 5.88 6.06 -31.15
C THR A 425 6.23 4.82 -31.95
N LEU A 426 7.42 4.25 -31.71
CA LEU A 426 7.82 2.94 -32.19
C LEU A 426 7.94 1.97 -31.00
N LEU A 427 7.18 0.90 -31.01
CA LEU A 427 7.29 -0.23 -30.08
C LEU A 427 8.00 -1.38 -30.80
N VAL A 428 9.16 -1.81 -30.29
CA VAL A 428 9.93 -2.93 -30.84
C VAL A 428 9.85 -4.15 -29.92
N GLU A 429 9.72 -5.33 -30.51
CA GLU A 429 9.71 -6.62 -29.82
C GLU A 429 10.49 -7.64 -30.63
N ARG A 430 11.39 -8.36 -29.96
CA ARG A 430 12.23 -9.38 -30.59
C ARG A 430 11.42 -10.61 -30.96
N GLU A 431 10.43 -10.94 -30.16
CA GLU A 431 9.58 -12.10 -30.38
C GLU A 431 8.59 -11.87 -31.54
N ASP A 432 7.98 -12.95 -32.01
CA ASP A 432 7.03 -12.91 -33.14
C ASP A 432 5.62 -12.43 -32.76
N ARG A 433 5.39 -12.16 -31.48
CA ARG A 433 4.14 -11.70 -30.89
C ARG A 433 4.39 -10.97 -29.57
N VAL A 434 3.40 -10.19 -29.15
CA VAL A 434 3.42 -9.43 -27.90
C VAL A 434 3.18 -10.33 -26.68
N GLY A 435 3.49 -9.82 -25.49
CA GLY A 435 3.13 -10.42 -24.21
C GLY A 435 4.30 -10.78 -23.30
N GLY A 436 5.53 -10.82 -23.79
CA GLY A 436 6.71 -11.15 -22.99
C GLY A 436 6.58 -12.49 -22.26
N TRP A 437 6.68 -12.49 -20.93
CA TRP A 437 6.43 -13.69 -20.12
C TRP A 437 4.96 -13.93 -19.76
N CYS A 438 4.06 -13.02 -20.13
CA CYS A 438 2.61 -13.20 -20.01
C CYS A 438 2.00 -13.86 -21.25
N ARG A 439 2.83 -14.49 -22.10
CA ARG A 439 2.40 -15.25 -23.28
C ARG A 439 1.83 -16.60 -22.90
N SER A 440 1.09 -17.17 -23.83
CA SER A 440 0.56 -18.54 -23.78
C SER A 440 1.01 -19.34 -25.01
N VAL A 441 1.14 -20.65 -24.84
CA VAL A 441 1.43 -21.64 -25.86
C VAL A 441 0.23 -22.56 -26.05
N GLN A 442 -0.10 -22.85 -27.31
CA GLN A 442 -1.08 -23.87 -27.65
C GLN A 442 -0.37 -25.16 -28.05
N GLN A 443 -0.82 -26.28 -27.51
CA GLN A 443 -0.23 -27.58 -27.78
C GLN A 443 -1.28 -28.67 -27.69
N ASP A 444 -1.49 -29.44 -28.77
CA ASP A 444 -2.43 -30.57 -28.83
C ASP A 444 -3.85 -30.24 -28.33
N GLY A 445 -4.32 -29.01 -28.59
CA GLY A 445 -5.63 -28.52 -28.13
C GLY A 445 -5.67 -28.00 -26.69
N PHE A 446 -4.54 -28.03 -25.97
CA PHE A 446 -4.37 -27.40 -24.66
C PHE A 446 -3.77 -25.99 -24.79
N THR A 447 -4.10 -25.11 -23.85
CA THR A 447 -3.45 -23.80 -23.69
C THR A 447 -2.70 -23.75 -22.37
N PHE A 448 -1.41 -23.45 -22.42
CA PHE A 448 -0.55 -23.28 -21.25
C PHE A 448 0.05 -21.88 -21.24
N ASP A 449 0.20 -21.28 -20.07
CA ASP A 449 0.91 -20.02 -19.93
C ASP A 449 2.42 -20.26 -19.73
N HIS A 450 3.24 -19.23 -19.95
CA HIS A 450 4.63 -19.23 -19.52
C HIS A 450 4.71 -19.15 -17.98
N ALA A 451 4.46 -20.28 -17.30
CA ALA A 451 4.16 -20.38 -15.85
C ALA A 451 2.75 -19.89 -15.47
N GLY A 452 2.31 -20.16 -14.24
CA GLY A 452 0.97 -19.81 -13.77
C GLY A 452 0.74 -18.30 -13.64
N HIS A 453 -0.27 -17.78 -14.35
CA HIS A 453 -0.68 -16.38 -14.30
C HIS A 453 -2.13 -16.22 -13.86
N ILE A 454 -2.40 -15.14 -13.13
CA ILE A 454 -3.74 -14.76 -12.69
C ILE A 454 -3.88 -13.23 -12.72
N MET A 455 -5.07 -12.73 -13.00
CA MET A 455 -5.41 -11.32 -12.88
C MET A 455 -5.92 -11.05 -11.48
N PHE A 456 -5.28 -10.14 -10.77
CA PHE A 456 -5.84 -9.54 -9.57
C PHE A 456 -5.31 -8.12 -9.49
N SER A 457 -6.13 -7.23 -8.96
CA SER A 457 -5.76 -5.86 -8.68
C SER A 457 -6.86 -5.30 -7.78
N THR A 458 -6.56 -4.21 -7.08
CA THR A 458 -7.65 -3.31 -6.69
C THR A 458 -7.35 -1.86 -7.04
N ASP A 459 -6.39 -1.66 -7.94
CA ASP A 459 -6.22 -0.40 -8.64
C ASP A 459 -7.38 -0.25 -9.66
N PRO A 460 -8.25 0.77 -9.54
CA PRO A 460 -9.40 0.93 -10.41
C PRO A 460 -9.04 1.05 -11.90
N TYR A 461 -7.89 1.68 -12.21
CA TYR A 461 -7.43 1.79 -13.60
C TYR A 461 -7.08 0.42 -14.16
N VAL A 462 -6.42 -0.43 -13.39
CA VAL A 462 -6.10 -1.80 -13.84
C VAL A 462 -7.36 -2.65 -13.99
N LEU A 463 -8.35 -2.49 -13.10
CA LEU A 463 -9.63 -3.21 -13.20
C LEU A 463 -10.41 -2.79 -14.46
N ASP A 464 -10.53 -1.49 -14.72
CA ASP A 464 -11.12 -0.95 -15.96
C ASP A 464 -10.33 -1.41 -17.19
N LEU A 465 -9.00 -1.46 -17.12
CA LEU A 465 -8.17 -1.98 -18.19
C LEU A 465 -8.44 -3.47 -18.47
N TYR A 466 -8.59 -4.32 -17.45
CA TYR A 466 -8.99 -5.72 -17.65
C TYR A 466 -10.33 -5.84 -18.39
N GLU A 467 -11.32 -5.03 -18.02
CA GLU A 467 -12.63 -5.01 -18.67
C GLU A 467 -12.53 -4.56 -20.14
N ARG A 468 -11.75 -3.51 -20.44
CA ARG A 468 -11.56 -3.02 -21.81
C ARG A 468 -10.81 -4.02 -22.69
N LEU A 469 -9.79 -4.67 -22.16
CA LEU A 469 -8.94 -5.59 -22.93
C LEU A 469 -9.63 -6.92 -23.23
N LEU A 470 -10.49 -7.40 -22.33
CA LEU A 470 -11.09 -8.74 -22.43
C LEU A 470 -12.59 -8.73 -22.70
N GLY A 471 -13.33 -7.70 -22.27
CA GLY A 471 -14.79 -7.65 -22.36
C GLY A 471 -15.45 -8.93 -21.84
N ASN A 472 -16.25 -9.58 -22.69
CA ASN A 472 -16.93 -10.85 -22.37
C ASN A 472 -15.97 -12.05 -22.16
N ASN A 473 -14.68 -11.91 -22.48
CA ASN A 473 -13.67 -12.94 -22.23
C ASN A 473 -13.12 -12.87 -20.79
N LEU A 474 -13.48 -11.86 -19.99
CA LEU A 474 -13.06 -11.73 -18.59
C LEU A 474 -13.88 -12.68 -17.70
N HIS A 475 -13.20 -13.62 -17.03
CA HIS A 475 -13.83 -14.52 -16.07
C HIS A 475 -13.20 -14.36 -14.70
N TRP A 476 -14.02 -14.28 -13.66
CA TRP A 476 -13.59 -14.14 -12.27
C TRP A 476 -14.06 -15.33 -11.43
N GLN A 477 -13.18 -15.83 -10.55
CA GLN A 477 -13.46 -16.98 -9.71
C GLN A 477 -12.77 -16.92 -8.35
N ASN A 478 -13.27 -17.71 -7.40
CA ASN A 478 -12.69 -17.82 -6.07
C ASN A 478 -11.42 -18.67 -6.11
N ARG A 479 -10.42 -18.23 -5.36
CA ARG A 479 -9.11 -18.86 -5.32
C ARG A 479 -9.13 -20.17 -4.53
N GLU A 480 -8.56 -21.21 -5.14
CA GLU A 480 -8.29 -22.50 -4.50
C GLU A 480 -6.79 -22.80 -4.56
N ALA A 481 -6.05 -22.21 -3.62
CA ALA A 481 -4.59 -22.35 -3.51
C ALA A 481 -4.21 -23.23 -2.31
N TRP A 482 -3.30 -24.16 -2.52
CA TRP A 482 -3.00 -25.22 -1.56
C TRP A 482 -1.49 -25.44 -1.39
N VAL A 483 -1.11 -26.13 -0.33
CA VAL A 483 0.24 -26.61 -0.05
C VAL A 483 0.15 -28.12 0.11
N TRP A 484 1.07 -28.85 -0.51
CA TRP A 484 1.22 -30.29 -0.28
C TRP A 484 2.43 -30.53 0.62
N SER A 485 2.21 -31.10 1.80
CA SER A 485 3.26 -31.37 2.77
C SER A 485 2.87 -32.57 3.62
N LYS A 486 3.81 -33.49 3.89
CA LYS A 486 3.57 -34.70 4.69
C LYS A 486 2.33 -35.49 4.22
N ASP A 487 2.28 -35.75 2.92
CA ASP A 487 1.19 -36.46 2.25
C ASP A 487 -0.21 -35.85 2.46
N THR A 488 -0.26 -34.57 2.84
CA THR A 488 -1.48 -33.84 3.17
C THR A 488 -1.58 -32.57 2.32
N TYR A 489 -2.77 -32.32 1.78
CA TYR A 489 -3.10 -31.04 1.18
C TYR A 489 -3.70 -30.12 2.23
N THR A 490 -3.03 -29.00 2.52
CA THR A 490 -3.58 -27.93 3.35
C THR A 490 -3.79 -26.66 2.54
N ARG A 491 -4.75 -25.82 2.94
CA ARG A 491 -5.02 -24.55 2.23
C ARG A 491 -3.84 -23.59 2.39
N TYR A 492 -3.67 -22.69 1.43
CA TYR A 492 -2.77 -21.55 1.60
C TYR A 492 -3.48 -20.42 2.37
N PRO A 493 -2.82 -19.75 3.34
CA PRO A 493 -1.40 -19.87 3.70
C PRO A 493 -1.07 -20.98 4.69
N PHE A 494 0.05 -21.69 4.48
CA PHE A 494 0.49 -22.82 5.32
C PHE A 494 0.49 -22.48 6.81
N GLN A 495 1.06 -21.32 7.16
CA GLN A 495 1.20 -20.86 8.53
C GLN A 495 -0.14 -20.71 9.28
N GLY A 496 -1.24 -20.48 8.57
CA GLY A 496 -2.58 -20.34 9.16
C GLY A 496 -3.51 -21.51 8.88
N ALA A 497 -3.05 -22.56 8.20
CA ALA A 497 -3.88 -23.69 7.76
C ALA A 497 -3.12 -25.00 7.97
N LEU A 498 -2.92 -25.34 9.24
CA LEU A 498 -2.11 -26.49 9.65
C LEU A 498 -2.93 -27.78 9.76
N HIS A 499 -4.27 -27.69 9.81
CA HIS A 499 -5.19 -28.80 10.00
C HIS A 499 -4.92 -29.96 9.02
N GLY A 500 -4.88 -31.17 9.57
CA GLY A 500 -4.60 -32.41 8.84
C GLY A 500 -3.11 -32.81 8.83
N LEU A 501 -2.18 -31.91 9.15
CA LEU A 501 -0.77 -32.27 9.28
C LEU A 501 -0.54 -33.21 10.48
N PRO A 502 0.55 -34.02 10.46
CA PRO A 502 0.88 -34.90 11.57
C PRO A 502 0.96 -34.16 12.92
N PRO A 503 0.48 -34.74 14.04
CA PRO A 503 0.44 -34.05 15.35
C PRO A 503 1.78 -33.48 15.81
N GLN A 504 2.89 -34.16 15.51
CA GLN A 504 4.22 -33.67 15.86
C GLN A 504 4.62 -32.43 15.04
N VAL A 505 4.20 -32.36 13.76
CA VAL A 505 4.43 -31.19 12.90
C VAL A 505 3.60 -30.01 13.39
N LEU A 506 2.32 -30.24 13.73
CA LEU A 506 1.45 -29.22 14.34
C LEU A 506 2.10 -28.62 15.59
N LYS A 507 2.55 -29.49 16.51
CA LYS A 507 3.22 -29.10 17.73
C LYS A 507 4.47 -28.26 17.46
N GLU A 508 5.34 -28.69 16.55
CA GLU A 508 6.56 -27.95 16.21
C GLU A 508 6.24 -26.57 15.61
N CYS A 509 5.25 -26.48 14.72
CA CYS A 509 4.81 -25.22 14.14
C CYS A 509 4.26 -24.25 15.19
N LEU A 510 3.35 -24.72 16.05
CA LEU A 510 2.73 -23.88 17.08
C LEU A 510 3.73 -23.47 18.17
N VAL A 511 4.54 -24.42 18.67
CA VAL A 511 5.59 -24.13 19.67
C VAL A 511 6.61 -23.16 19.11
N GLY A 512 7.12 -23.37 17.88
CA GLY A 512 8.08 -22.46 17.26
C GLY A 512 7.52 -21.06 17.08
N ALA A 513 6.24 -20.92 16.70
CA ALA A 513 5.58 -19.62 16.57
C ALA A 513 5.37 -18.91 17.92
N ILE A 514 5.15 -19.67 19.00
CA ILE A 514 5.10 -19.14 20.37
C ILE A 514 6.50 -18.67 20.78
N GLU A 515 7.52 -19.49 20.58
CA GLU A 515 8.89 -19.18 20.98
C GLU A 515 9.47 -17.98 20.22
N ALA A 516 9.14 -17.83 18.93
CA ALA A 516 9.53 -16.67 18.14
C ALA A 516 8.92 -15.36 18.64
N ARG A 517 7.70 -15.41 19.21
CA ARG A 517 6.97 -14.23 19.70
C ARG A 517 7.23 -13.91 21.17
N PHE A 518 7.42 -14.92 22.00
CA PHE A 518 7.44 -14.80 23.46
C PHE A 518 8.73 -15.31 24.13
N GLY A 519 9.65 -15.89 23.36
CA GLY A 519 10.89 -16.49 23.86
C GLY A 519 10.75 -17.97 24.24
N PRO A 520 11.87 -18.63 24.62
CA PRO A 520 11.92 -20.08 24.85
C PRO A 520 10.97 -20.56 25.95
N LEU A 521 10.30 -21.71 25.73
CA LEU A 521 9.35 -22.27 26.71
C LEU A 521 10.01 -23.11 27.82
N LYS A 522 11.26 -23.56 27.64
CA LYS A 522 12.01 -24.39 28.60
C LYS A 522 13.36 -23.77 28.94
N GLY A 523 13.43 -23.05 30.06
CA GLY A 523 14.67 -22.75 30.79
C GLY A 523 15.26 -21.34 30.60
N ASP A 524 15.51 -20.70 31.74
CA ASP A 524 16.09 -19.40 32.06
C ASP A 524 15.50 -18.15 31.38
N ALA A 525 14.73 -17.43 32.22
CA ALA A 525 14.38 -16.04 32.08
C ALA A 525 15.64 -15.14 32.05
N ARG A 526 16.33 -15.14 30.91
CA ARG A 526 16.86 -13.91 30.35
C ARG A 526 15.88 -13.52 29.27
N GLY A 527 14.94 -12.64 29.63
CA GLY A 527 14.00 -12.06 28.70
C GLY A 527 14.74 -11.52 27.48
N GLY A 528 14.74 -12.30 26.40
CA GLY A 528 15.09 -11.82 25.09
C GLY A 528 13.96 -10.92 24.66
N ILE A 529 14.07 -9.64 24.98
CA ILE A 529 13.46 -8.58 24.17
C ILE A 529 13.73 -9.00 22.73
N VAL A 530 12.68 -9.32 21.96
CA VAL A 530 12.78 -9.46 20.50
C VAL A 530 13.58 -8.25 20.05
N THR A 531 14.81 -8.47 19.59
CA THR A 531 15.73 -7.39 19.26
C THR A 531 14.99 -6.40 18.39
N ALA A 532 14.95 -5.13 18.78
CA ALA A 532 14.20 -4.08 18.08
C ALA A 532 14.70 -3.86 16.64
N GLU A 533 15.80 -4.52 16.25
CA GLU A 533 16.37 -4.45 14.92
C GLU A 533 15.59 -5.32 13.92
N PRO A 534 15.28 -4.79 12.72
CA PRO A 534 14.65 -5.57 11.66
C PRO A 534 15.55 -6.75 11.24
N PRO A 535 14.95 -7.86 10.78
CA PRO A 535 15.71 -9.02 10.33
C PRO A 535 16.64 -8.64 9.19
N ARG A 536 17.90 -9.07 9.29
CA ARG A 536 18.93 -8.69 8.31
C ARG A 536 18.71 -9.30 6.94
N ASN A 537 18.11 -10.49 6.88
CA ASN A 537 17.86 -11.23 5.64
C ASN A 537 16.59 -12.08 5.74
N PHE A 538 16.21 -12.72 4.63
CA PHE A 538 14.97 -13.47 4.53
C PHE A 538 14.97 -14.73 5.40
N GLU A 539 16.12 -15.41 5.56
CA GLU A 539 16.23 -16.55 6.47
C GLU A 539 15.98 -16.15 7.93
N GLU A 540 16.60 -15.06 8.38
CA GLU A 540 16.39 -14.50 9.72
C GLU A 540 14.94 -14.04 9.92
N PHE A 541 14.33 -13.43 8.90
CA PHE A 541 12.90 -13.09 8.91
C PHE A 541 12.03 -14.33 9.12
N ILE A 542 12.27 -15.42 8.39
CA ILE A 542 11.50 -16.67 8.49
C ILE A 542 11.52 -17.19 9.92
N HIS A 543 12.70 -17.28 10.53
CA HIS A 543 12.84 -17.75 11.91
C HIS A 543 12.18 -16.81 12.92
N ARG A 544 12.43 -15.50 12.83
CA ARG A 544 11.91 -14.52 13.80
C ARG A 544 10.40 -14.31 13.71
N VAL A 545 9.81 -14.45 12.52
CA VAL A 545 8.39 -14.13 12.29
C VAL A 545 7.51 -15.36 12.33
N TRP A 546 7.95 -16.49 11.75
CA TRP A 546 7.13 -17.71 11.68
C TRP A 546 7.57 -18.81 12.63
N GLY A 547 8.77 -18.71 13.21
CA GLY A 547 9.30 -19.69 14.14
C GLY A 547 9.86 -20.95 13.48
N ASP A 548 10.64 -21.72 14.24
CA ASP A 548 11.44 -22.82 13.74
C ASP A 548 10.63 -23.96 13.12
N GLY A 549 9.41 -24.21 13.61
CA GLY A 549 8.53 -25.23 13.05
C GLY A 549 8.07 -24.89 11.63
N ILE A 550 7.52 -23.70 11.41
CA ILE A 550 7.12 -23.24 10.07
C ILE A 550 8.34 -23.10 9.16
N ALA A 551 9.47 -22.61 9.70
CA ALA A 551 10.74 -22.53 8.99
C ALA A 551 11.14 -23.90 8.44
N ARG A 552 11.15 -24.94 9.29
CA ARG A 552 11.53 -26.31 8.92
C ARG A 552 10.56 -26.94 7.93
N HIS A 553 9.26 -26.87 8.19
CA HIS A 553 8.27 -27.71 7.49
C HIS A 553 7.74 -27.09 6.19
N PHE A 554 7.95 -25.79 5.97
CA PHE A 554 7.46 -25.13 4.76
C PHE A 554 8.39 -24.02 4.27
N ALA A 555 8.64 -22.99 5.09
CA ALA A 555 9.18 -21.73 4.57
C ALA A 555 10.60 -21.85 4.02
N LEU A 556 11.54 -22.49 4.73
CA LEU A 556 12.90 -22.70 4.23
C LEU A 556 12.94 -23.66 3.03
N PRO A 557 12.38 -24.88 3.08
CA PRO A 557 12.48 -25.81 1.96
C PRO A 557 11.79 -25.27 0.69
N TYR A 558 10.61 -24.65 0.82
CA TYR A 558 9.91 -24.04 -0.32
C TYR A 558 10.72 -22.88 -0.93
N ASN A 559 11.19 -21.93 -0.11
CA ASN A 559 11.87 -20.75 -0.63
C ASN A 559 13.27 -21.09 -1.19
N ARG A 560 14.00 -22.04 -0.60
CA ARG A 560 15.26 -22.54 -1.19
C ARG A 560 15.01 -23.16 -2.56
N LYS A 561 13.91 -23.88 -2.72
CA LYS A 561 13.50 -24.48 -3.99
C LYS A 561 13.08 -23.43 -5.02
N LEU A 562 12.31 -22.41 -4.62
CA LEU A 562 11.81 -21.32 -5.46
C LEU A 562 12.90 -20.34 -5.90
N TRP A 563 13.76 -19.91 -4.97
CA TRP A 563 14.72 -18.83 -5.23
C TRP A 563 16.07 -19.35 -5.72
N ALA A 564 16.42 -20.62 -5.48
CA ALA A 564 17.68 -21.22 -5.91
C ALA A 564 18.95 -20.45 -5.46
N VAL A 565 18.82 -19.59 -4.45
CA VAL A 565 19.89 -18.83 -3.80
C VAL A 565 19.79 -18.97 -2.29
N PRO A 566 20.90 -18.84 -1.54
CA PRO A 566 20.84 -18.80 -0.08
C PRO A 566 19.91 -17.69 0.41
N LEU A 567 18.96 -18.04 1.27
CA LEU A 567 17.97 -17.09 1.79
C LEU A 567 18.61 -16.05 2.74
N SER A 568 19.79 -16.38 3.27
CA SER A 568 20.64 -15.48 4.04
C SER A 568 21.25 -14.34 3.23
N GLU A 569 21.27 -14.44 1.89
CA GLU A 569 21.73 -13.39 0.98
C GLU A 569 20.59 -12.47 0.51
N MET A 570 19.34 -12.86 0.76
CA MET A 570 18.17 -12.11 0.31
C MET A 570 17.73 -11.10 1.37
N GLU A 571 17.55 -9.85 0.97
CA GLU A 571 17.00 -8.80 1.83
C GLU A 571 15.46 -8.87 1.88
N THR A 572 14.82 -8.06 2.75
CA THR A 572 13.41 -8.25 3.16
C THR A 572 12.44 -7.21 2.61
N SER A 573 12.88 -6.18 1.88
CA SER A 573 12.03 -5.08 1.42
C SER A 573 10.90 -5.52 0.46
N TRP A 574 11.08 -6.63 -0.26
CA TRP A 574 10.10 -7.16 -1.20
C TRP A 574 8.92 -7.91 -0.56
N LEU A 575 9.00 -8.22 0.74
CA LEU A 575 7.98 -9.01 1.45
C LEU A 575 6.67 -8.24 1.65
N GLY A 576 6.71 -6.90 1.68
CA GLY A 576 5.60 -6.02 2.06
C GLY A 576 4.29 -6.34 1.34
N GLY A 577 3.31 -6.88 2.09
CA GLY A 577 1.96 -7.21 1.60
C GLY A 577 1.84 -8.51 0.80
N ARG A 578 2.94 -9.26 0.58
CA ARG A 578 2.93 -10.49 -0.24
C ARG A 578 2.87 -11.77 0.55
N VAL A 579 3.38 -11.76 1.78
CA VAL A 579 3.33 -12.93 2.65
C VAL A 579 2.31 -12.74 3.77
N PRO A 580 1.33 -13.64 3.91
CA PRO A 580 0.35 -13.55 5.00
C PRO A 580 1.00 -13.71 6.37
N LEU A 581 0.52 -12.97 7.35
CA LEU A 581 1.00 -13.01 8.73
C LEU A 581 -0.18 -13.30 9.66
N PRO A 582 -0.65 -14.56 9.77
CA PRO A 582 -1.69 -14.89 10.73
C PRO A 582 -1.18 -14.69 12.16
N ASP A 583 -2.07 -14.23 13.03
CA ASP A 583 -1.79 -14.17 14.47
C ASP A 583 -1.81 -15.58 15.10
N LEU A 584 -1.41 -15.69 16.37
CA LEU A 584 -1.32 -17.00 17.03
C LEU A 584 -2.68 -17.68 17.18
N GLU A 585 -3.76 -16.93 17.38
CA GLU A 585 -5.12 -17.47 17.51
C GLU A 585 -5.54 -18.12 16.19
N GLN A 586 -5.38 -17.40 15.07
CA GLN A 586 -5.62 -17.92 13.72
C GLN A 586 -4.78 -19.16 13.39
N MET A 587 -3.54 -19.23 13.87
CA MET A 587 -2.69 -20.43 13.70
C MET A 587 -3.22 -21.62 14.49
N ILE A 588 -3.72 -21.40 15.71
CA ILE A 588 -4.31 -22.44 16.56
C ILE A 588 -5.63 -22.92 15.96
N ASP A 589 -6.53 -22.01 15.60
CA ASP A 589 -7.81 -22.35 14.97
C ASP A 589 -7.60 -23.13 13.68
N GLY A 590 -6.69 -22.65 12.82
CA GLY A 590 -6.33 -23.32 11.59
C GLY A 590 -5.58 -24.64 11.76
N ALA A 591 -5.14 -24.99 12.99
CA ALA A 591 -4.63 -26.33 13.33
C ALA A 591 -5.74 -27.26 13.83
N LEU A 592 -6.76 -26.70 14.51
CA LEU A 592 -7.88 -27.45 15.09
C LEU A 592 -8.95 -27.81 14.06
N GLU A 593 -9.21 -26.92 13.10
CA GLU A 593 -10.27 -27.08 12.10
C GLU A 593 -9.82 -26.67 10.69
N PRO A 594 -10.43 -27.22 9.63
CA PRO A 594 -10.17 -26.77 8.26
C PRO A 594 -10.49 -25.28 8.10
N VAL A 595 -9.52 -24.51 7.61
CA VAL A 595 -9.72 -23.09 7.33
C VAL A 595 -10.75 -22.92 6.20
N PRO A 596 -11.71 -21.98 6.33
CA PRO A 596 -12.64 -21.66 5.25
C PRO A 596 -11.92 -21.13 4.00
N ALA A 597 -12.66 -21.02 2.89
CA ALA A 597 -12.11 -20.45 1.66
C ALA A 597 -11.51 -19.05 1.92
N PRO A 598 -10.36 -18.73 1.29
CA PRO A 598 -9.57 -17.57 1.68
C PRO A 598 -10.32 -16.25 1.50
N MET A 599 -10.13 -15.33 2.45
CA MET A 599 -10.42 -13.90 2.32
C MET A 599 -9.11 -13.10 2.17
N GLY A 600 -9.10 -12.04 1.36
CA GLY A 600 -7.90 -11.24 1.06
C GLY A 600 -7.84 -10.73 -0.39
N PRO A 601 -6.81 -9.96 -0.78
CA PRO A 601 -6.77 -9.26 -2.08
C PRO A 601 -6.74 -10.19 -3.30
N ASN A 602 -6.33 -11.45 -3.13
CA ASN A 602 -6.32 -12.49 -4.16
C ASN A 602 -7.32 -13.62 -3.83
N ALA A 603 -8.26 -13.40 -2.91
CA ALA A 603 -9.32 -14.36 -2.60
C ALA A 603 -10.19 -14.68 -3.83
N ARG A 604 -10.33 -13.69 -4.71
CA ARG A 604 -10.88 -13.81 -6.05
C ARG A 604 -9.80 -13.41 -7.05
N PHE A 605 -9.74 -14.09 -8.18
CA PHE A 605 -8.86 -13.75 -9.29
C PHE A 605 -9.59 -13.88 -10.62
N GLY A 606 -9.10 -13.14 -11.62
CA GLY A 606 -9.58 -13.16 -12.98
C GLY A 606 -8.66 -13.98 -13.88
N TYR A 607 -9.22 -14.58 -14.93
CA TYR A 607 -8.50 -15.26 -15.99
C TYR A 607 -9.30 -15.17 -17.31
N PRO A 608 -8.66 -15.09 -18.49
CA PRO A 608 -9.40 -15.09 -19.75
C PRO A 608 -10.12 -16.42 -20.00
N LEU A 609 -11.39 -16.39 -20.44
CA LEU A 609 -12.12 -17.60 -20.82
C LEU A 609 -11.43 -18.33 -21.97
N ARG A 610 -10.89 -17.62 -22.97
CA ARG A 610 -10.25 -18.20 -24.15
C ARG A 610 -8.92 -17.53 -24.44
N GLY A 611 -7.98 -18.29 -25.01
CA GLY A 611 -6.67 -17.81 -25.47
C GLY A 611 -5.58 -17.75 -24.39
N GLY A 612 -5.86 -18.20 -23.16
CA GLY A 612 -4.92 -18.12 -22.05
C GLY A 612 -4.59 -16.67 -21.67
N PHE A 613 -3.55 -16.46 -20.88
CA PHE A 613 -3.13 -15.11 -20.49
C PHE A 613 -2.66 -14.25 -21.68
N GLN A 614 -2.26 -14.86 -22.80
CA GLN A 614 -2.00 -14.18 -24.08
C GLN A 614 -3.18 -13.30 -24.52
N ALA A 615 -4.42 -13.72 -24.32
CA ALA A 615 -5.60 -12.96 -24.74
C ALA A 615 -5.67 -11.57 -24.08
N LEU A 616 -5.19 -11.44 -22.85
CA LEU A 616 -5.10 -10.15 -22.16
C LEU A 616 -4.06 -9.24 -22.84
N MET A 617 -2.94 -9.81 -23.30
CA MET A 617 -1.89 -9.08 -24.02
C MET A 617 -2.37 -8.66 -25.42
N ASP A 618 -3.03 -9.58 -26.14
CA ASP A 618 -3.57 -9.32 -27.47
C ASP A 618 -4.68 -8.25 -27.46
N GLY A 619 -5.42 -8.14 -26.35
CA GLY A 619 -6.41 -7.09 -26.12
C GLY A 619 -5.86 -5.67 -26.27
N PHE A 620 -4.55 -5.47 -26.12
CA PHE A 620 -3.93 -4.16 -26.36
C PHE A 620 -3.82 -3.82 -27.84
N LEU A 621 -3.63 -4.81 -28.73
CA LEU A 621 -3.37 -4.59 -30.15
C LEU A 621 -4.38 -3.65 -30.84
N PRO A 622 -5.71 -3.80 -30.67
CA PRO A 622 -6.67 -2.86 -31.26
C PRO A 622 -6.63 -1.45 -30.63
N LEU A 623 -6.06 -1.32 -29.43
CA LEU A 623 -5.94 -0.06 -28.70
C LEU A 623 -4.58 0.64 -28.89
N LEU A 624 -3.65 0.01 -29.63
CA LEU A 624 -2.34 0.58 -29.90
C LEU A 624 -2.40 1.58 -31.06
N ASN A 625 -2.08 2.83 -30.76
CA ASN A 625 -1.85 3.87 -31.76
C ASN A 625 -0.35 4.16 -31.89
N CYS A 626 0.41 3.17 -32.36
CA CYS A 626 1.84 3.27 -32.62
C CYS A 626 2.27 2.42 -33.82
N GLU A 627 3.53 2.50 -34.22
CA GLU A 627 4.18 1.47 -35.05
C GLU A 627 4.67 0.34 -34.15
N LEU A 628 4.20 -0.88 -34.41
CA LEU A 628 4.64 -2.11 -33.74
C LEU A 628 5.55 -2.90 -34.68
N ALA A 629 6.79 -3.14 -34.27
CA ALA A 629 7.76 -3.94 -35.00
C ALA A 629 8.09 -5.22 -34.20
N LEU A 630 7.49 -6.34 -34.63
CA LEU A 630 7.77 -7.68 -34.10
C LEU A 630 8.98 -8.28 -34.82
N LYS A 631 9.56 -9.36 -34.30
CA LYS A 631 10.77 -10.01 -34.84
C LYS A 631 11.92 -9.02 -35.05
N THR A 632 12.03 -8.04 -34.15
CA THR A 632 12.97 -6.93 -34.24
C THR A 632 13.75 -6.85 -32.93
N ALA A 633 14.97 -7.38 -32.93
CA ALA A 633 15.86 -7.34 -31.78
C ALA A 633 16.65 -6.02 -31.73
N VAL A 634 16.86 -5.52 -30.52
CA VAL A 634 17.82 -4.43 -30.26
C VAL A 634 19.23 -5.03 -30.14
N LEU A 635 20.14 -4.61 -31.01
CA LEU A 635 21.54 -5.07 -31.02
C LEU A 635 22.46 -4.14 -30.24
N GLN A 636 22.28 -2.83 -30.41
CA GLN A 636 23.12 -1.81 -29.78
C GLN A 636 22.28 -0.56 -29.49
N ILE A 637 22.57 0.08 -28.38
CA ILE A 637 22.00 1.37 -27.98
C ILE A 637 23.17 2.32 -27.81
N SER A 638 23.11 3.51 -28.39
CA SER A 638 24.03 4.60 -28.10
C SER A 638 23.28 5.66 -27.30
N PRO A 639 23.41 5.69 -25.96
CA PRO A 639 22.81 6.73 -25.14
C PRO A 639 23.26 8.13 -25.55
N ARG A 640 24.56 8.30 -25.89
CA ARG A 640 25.10 9.60 -26.29
C ARG A 640 24.54 10.08 -27.63
N GLN A 641 24.44 9.20 -28.62
CA GLN A 641 23.89 9.55 -29.94
C GLN A 641 22.36 9.50 -29.98
N ARG A 642 21.73 8.93 -28.95
CA ARG A 642 20.29 8.65 -28.88
C ARG A 642 19.81 7.83 -30.06
N THR A 643 20.54 6.76 -30.37
CA THR A 643 20.23 5.86 -31.46
C THR A 643 20.17 4.42 -30.97
N VAL A 644 19.33 3.63 -31.62
CA VAL A 644 19.20 2.19 -31.41
C VAL A 644 19.38 1.48 -32.75
N ARG A 645 20.32 0.53 -32.80
CA ARG A 645 20.53 -0.35 -33.96
C ARG A 645 19.74 -1.64 -33.76
N LEU A 646 18.94 -1.96 -34.76
CA LEU A 646 18.08 -3.13 -34.81
C LEU A 646 18.75 -4.25 -35.62
N ASP A 647 18.30 -5.49 -35.44
CA ASP A 647 18.82 -6.68 -36.12
C ASP A 647 18.47 -6.77 -37.60
N ASP A 648 17.44 -6.05 -38.04
CA ASP A 648 17.09 -5.88 -39.45
C ASP A 648 17.94 -4.83 -40.19
N GLY A 649 18.95 -4.27 -39.52
CA GLY A 649 19.88 -3.28 -40.08
C GLY A 649 19.40 -1.83 -39.99
N ARG A 650 18.17 -1.57 -39.53
CA ARG A 650 17.70 -0.19 -39.28
C ARG A 650 18.43 0.43 -38.10
N SER A 651 18.64 1.74 -38.19
CA SER A 651 19.06 2.60 -37.08
C SER A 651 17.95 3.62 -36.80
N VAL A 652 17.48 3.68 -35.56
CA VAL A 652 16.37 4.53 -35.13
C VAL A 652 16.88 5.52 -34.09
N GLY A 653 16.67 6.81 -34.36
CA GLY A 653 16.92 7.88 -33.38
C GLY A 653 15.71 8.04 -32.46
N PHE A 654 15.92 8.38 -31.20
CA PHE A 654 14.85 8.64 -30.24
C PHE A 654 15.01 9.98 -29.54
N ASP A 655 13.88 10.59 -29.16
CA ASP A 655 13.88 11.76 -28.28
C ASP A 655 13.72 11.35 -26.82
N ALA A 656 12.86 10.38 -26.53
CA ALA A 656 12.78 9.64 -25.27
C ALA A 656 12.69 8.13 -25.52
N LEU A 657 13.34 7.33 -24.68
CA LEU A 657 13.33 5.86 -24.77
C LEU A 657 12.75 5.26 -23.50
N ILE A 658 11.77 4.37 -23.63
CA ILE A 658 11.27 3.53 -22.54
C ILE A 658 11.83 2.13 -22.73
N SER A 659 12.61 1.65 -21.78
CA SER A 659 13.16 0.30 -21.80
C SER A 659 12.45 -0.60 -20.79
N THR A 660 11.94 -1.74 -21.28
CA THR A 660 11.39 -2.81 -20.44
C THR A 660 12.26 -4.07 -20.45
N MET A 661 13.36 -4.05 -21.20
CA MET A 661 14.28 -5.18 -21.32
C MET A 661 15.05 -5.38 -20.00
N PRO A 662 15.60 -6.59 -19.75
CA PRO A 662 16.42 -6.83 -18.57
C PRO A 662 17.59 -5.86 -18.44
N LEU A 663 17.72 -5.25 -17.26
CA LEU A 663 18.68 -4.17 -17.00
C LEU A 663 20.14 -4.53 -17.35
N PRO A 664 20.66 -5.75 -17.03
CA PRO A 664 21.98 -6.16 -17.50
C PRO A 664 22.11 -6.24 -19.02
N ARG A 665 21.04 -6.65 -19.72
CA ARG A 665 21.03 -6.69 -21.19
C ARG A 665 20.97 -5.29 -21.79
N LEU A 666 20.27 -4.36 -21.14
CA LEU A 666 20.24 -2.96 -21.55
C LEU A 666 21.63 -2.33 -21.46
N VAL A 667 22.32 -2.51 -20.33
CA VAL A 667 23.69 -2.02 -20.14
C VAL A 667 24.65 -2.69 -21.13
N ALA A 668 24.55 -4.00 -21.34
CA ALA A 668 25.35 -4.69 -22.35
C ALA A 668 25.13 -4.16 -23.76
N ALA A 669 23.88 -3.82 -24.13
CA ALA A 669 23.56 -3.21 -25.43
C ALA A 669 24.14 -1.79 -25.57
N CYS A 670 24.41 -1.09 -24.46
CA CYS A 670 25.11 0.20 -24.48
C CYS A 670 26.62 0.06 -24.71
N GLY A 671 27.18 -1.13 -24.50
CA GLY A 671 28.61 -1.42 -24.71
C GLY A 671 29.53 -0.49 -23.92
N ASP A 672 30.58 -0.01 -24.59
CA ASP A 672 31.61 0.82 -23.96
C ASP A 672 31.15 2.22 -23.58
N GLU A 673 29.98 2.67 -24.05
CA GLU A 673 29.39 3.94 -23.60
C GLU A 673 28.94 3.89 -22.14
N ALA A 674 28.60 2.71 -21.62
CA ALA A 674 28.32 2.51 -20.20
C ALA A 674 29.63 2.54 -19.41
N PRO A 675 29.82 3.44 -18.42
CA PRO A 675 31.02 3.48 -17.59
C PRO A 675 31.29 2.13 -16.90
N GLN A 676 32.56 1.86 -16.58
CA GLN A 676 32.95 0.59 -15.93
C GLN A 676 32.12 0.29 -14.68
N ALA A 677 31.90 1.28 -13.82
CA ALA A 677 31.05 1.13 -12.62
C ALA A 677 29.61 0.71 -12.93
N VAL A 678 29.03 1.20 -14.04
CA VAL A 678 27.69 0.81 -14.50
C VAL A 678 27.69 -0.62 -15.03
N ARG A 679 28.73 -1.02 -15.78
CA ARG A 679 28.89 -2.40 -16.26
C ARG A 679 29.08 -3.38 -15.11
N ASP A 680 29.87 -3.02 -14.09
CA ASP A 680 30.09 -3.84 -12.90
C ASP A 680 28.80 -3.98 -12.08
N ALA A 681 28.07 -2.87 -11.87
CA ALA A 681 26.77 -2.90 -11.22
C ALA A 681 25.78 -3.81 -11.97
N ALA A 682 25.75 -3.75 -13.29
CA ALA A 682 24.90 -4.59 -14.13
C ALA A 682 25.25 -6.08 -14.03
N LEU A 683 26.54 -6.42 -13.97
CA LEU A 683 27.02 -7.80 -13.76
C LEU A 683 26.67 -8.32 -12.36
N GLY A 684 26.58 -7.44 -11.37
CA GLY A 684 26.21 -7.77 -10.01
C GLY A 684 24.72 -8.05 -9.78
N LEU A 685 23.84 -7.80 -10.77
CA LEU A 685 22.41 -8.06 -10.65
C LEU A 685 22.08 -9.54 -10.89
N ARG A 686 21.40 -10.16 -9.93
CA ARG A 686 21.07 -11.60 -9.95
C ARG A 686 19.63 -11.87 -10.35
N GLN A 687 19.44 -12.93 -11.12
CA GLN A 687 18.14 -13.43 -11.54
C GLN A 687 18.13 -14.97 -11.51
N VAL A 688 16.94 -15.54 -11.57
CA VAL A 688 16.71 -16.98 -11.45
C VAL A 688 15.79 -17.43 -12.58
N ALA A 689 16.09 -18.61 -13.14
CA ALA A 689 15.37 -19.17 -14.26
C ALA A 689 14.27 -20.13 -13.81
N VAL A 690 13.25 -20.30 -14.65
CA VAL A 690 12.18 -21.28 -14.47
C VAL A 690 12.06 -22.13 -15.72
N ARG A 691 12.03 -23.45 -15.52
CA ARG A 691 11.59 -24.41 -16.53
C ARG A 691 10.16 -24.85 -16.19
N CYS A 692 9.25 -24.68 -17.15
CA CYS A 692 7.89 -25.17 -17.06
C CYS A 692 7.77 -26.47 -17.85
N VAL A 693 7.24 -27.53 -17.22
CA VAL A 693 6.80 -28.75 -17.90
C VAL A 693 5.28 -28.72 -17.95
N ASN A 694 4.74 -28.63 -19.14
CA ASN A 694 3.30 -28.57 -19.41
C ASN A 694 2.80 -29.99 -19.69
N LEU A 695 1.76 -30.43 -19.00
CA LEU A 695 1.17 -31.76 -19.14
C LEU A 695 -0.32 -31.62 -19.46
N GLY A 696 -0.73 -32.18 -20.60
CA GLY A 696 -2.14 -32.36 -20.97
C GLY A 696 -2.59 -33.76 -20.60
N VAL A 697 -3.61 -33.86 -19.75
CA VAL A 697 -4.02 -35.10 -19.10
C VAL A 697 -5.44 -35.44 -19.49
N ARG A 698 -5.68 -36.67 -19.95
CA ARG A 698 -7.03 -37.25 -20.06
C ARG A 698 -7.42 -37.81 -18.70
N ILE A 699 -8.55 -37.34 -18.18
CA ILE A 699 -8.99 -37.66 -16.83
C ILE A 699 -9.53 -39.08 -16.81
N GLY A 700 -8.93 -39.93 -15.98
CA GLY A 700 -9.28 -41.35 -15.84
C GLY A 700 -10.19 -41.66 -14.65
N GLY A 701 -10.70 -42.90 -14.63
CA GLY A 701 -11.46 -43.44 -13.49
C GLY A 701 -12.88 -42.88 -13.32
N GLY A 702 -13.49 -42.38 -14.40
CA GLY A 702 -14.86 -41.83 -14.38
C GLY A 702 -15.01 -40.48 -13.65
N ARG A 703 -13.89 -39.82 -13.28
CA ARG A 703 -13.90 -38.51 -12.62
C ARG A 703 -14.20 -37.39 -13.61
N GLU A 704 -14.96 -36.39 -13.15
CA GLU A 704 -15.28 -35.19 -13.95
C GLU A 704 -14.14 -34.16 -13.98
N ARG A 705 -13.29 -34.13 -12.95
CA ARG A 705 -12.19 -33.17 -12.81
C ARG A 705 -10.94 -33.86 -12.26
N LEU A 706 -9.76 -33.37 -12.65
CA LEU A 706 -8.49 -33.86 -12.10
C LEU A 706 -8.34 -33.48 -10.63
N THR A 707 -8.57 -32.21 -10.31
CA THR A 707 -8.64 -31.65 -8.96
C THR A 707 -9.48 -30.36 -8.99
N GLU A 708 -9.89 -29.88 -7.83
CA GLU A 708 -10.53 -28.57 -7.59
C GLU A 708 -9.52 -27.42 -7.40
N LYS A 709 -8.23 -27.72 -7.30
CA LYS A 709 -7.18 -26.76 -6.96
C LYS A 709 -6.76 -25.95 -8.17
N HIS A 710 -6.53 -24.65 -8.00
CA HIS A 710 -5.97 -23.78 -9.03
C HIS A 710 -4.45 -23.85 -9.07
N TRP A 711 -3.79 -23.86 -7.90
CA TRP A 711 -2.36 -24.13 -7.81
C TRP A 711 -1.98 -24.73 -6.45
N VAL A 712 -0.85 -25.43 -6.45
CA VAL A 712 -0.30 -26.11 -5.29
C VAL A 712 1.18 -25.81 -5.13
N TYR A 713 1.60 -25.49 -3.91
CA TYR A 713 3.01 -25.33 -3.53
C TYR A 713 3.59 -26.63 -2.95
N TYR A 714 4.81 -26.97 -3.35
CA TYR A 714 5.49 -28.22 -2.97
C TYR A 714 6.86 -27.94 -2.33
N PRO A 715 6.93 -27.80 -0.99
CA PRO A 715 8.19 -27.60 -0.27
C PRO A 715 9.15 -28.80 -0.35
N GLU A 716 8.64 -30.03 -0.46
CA GLU A 716 9.43 -31.26 -0.31
C GLU A 716 10.09 -31.73 -1.63
N ASP A 717 10.45 -33.02 -1.72
CA ASP A 717 11.41 -33.57 -2.69
C ASP A 717 10.90 -33.72 -4.14
N SER A 718 9.75 -33.15 -4.49
CA SER A 718 9.33 -33.07 -5.90
C SER A 718 10.29 -32.20 -6.71
N VAL A 719 10.38 -32.43 -8.02
CA VAL A 719 11.21 -31.60 -8.91
C VAL A 719 10.66 -30.18 -9.02
N PHE A 720 9.33 -30.04 -9.10
CA PHE A 720 8.64 -28.76 -9.21
C PHE A 720 8.39 -28.13 -7.85
N HIS A 721 8.51 -26.81 -7.74
CA HIS A 721 8.14 -26.08 -6.52
C HIS A 721 6.66 -25.70 -6.51
N ARG A 722 6.03 -25.63 -7.68
CA ARG A 722 4.63 -25.28 -7.86
C ARG A 722 4.01 -26.02 -9.04
N ILE A 723 2.75 -26.42 -8.90
CA ILE A 723 1.90 -26.79 -10.04
C ILE A 723 0.80 -25.75 -10.17
N PHE A 724 0.55 -25.28 -11.38
CA PHE A 724 -0.63 -24.50 -11.74
C PHE A 724 -1.54 -25.34 -12.63
N VAL A 725 -2.83 -25.38 -12.35
CA VAL A 725 -3.82 -26.21 -13.08
C VAL A 725 -4.58 -25.30 -14.04
N GLN A 726 -4.04 -25.08 -15.24
CA GLN A 726 -4.64 -24.22 -16.25
C GLN A 726 -6.08 -24.61 -16.62
N GLY A 727 -6.39 -25.91 -16.64
CA GLY A 727 -7.75 -26.39 -16.93
C GLY A 727 -8.80 -25.90 -15.93
N ASN A 728 -8.39 -25.57 -14.70
CA ASN A 728 -9.28 -24.99 -13.68
C ASN A 728 -9.35 -23.48 -13.75
N ALA A 729 -8.29 -22.81 -14.28
CA ALA A 729 -8.33 -21.37 -14.49
C ALA A 729 -9.32 -20.97 -15.59
N SER A 730 -9.48 -21.80 -16.62
CA SER A 730 -10.58 -21.70 -17.58
C SER A 730 -10.93 -23.07 -18.20
N PRO A 731 -12.24 -23.38 -18.36
CA PRO A 731 -12.69 -24.62 -18.98
C PRO A 731 -12.33 -24.73 -20.47
N HIS A 732 -11.93 -23.63 -21.14
CA HIS A 732 -11.52 -23.67 -22.55
C HIS A 732 -10.01 -23.76 -22.75
N CYS A 733 -9.22 -23.90 -21.67
CA CYS A 733 -7.79 -24.19 -21.78
C CYS A 733 -7.49 -25.67 -22.06
N SER A 734 -8.50 -26.54 -22.04
CA SER A 734 -8.33 -27.99 -22.23
C SER A 734 -9.46 -28.57 -23.09
N PRO A 735 -9.20 -29.63 -23.87
CA PRO A 735 -10.25 -30.39 -24.55
C PRO A 735 -11.25 -31.00 -23.54
N PRO A 736 -12.49 -31.32 -23.96
CA PRO A 736 -13.45 -32.01 -23.10
C PRO A 736 -12.89 -33.31 -22.51
N GLY A 737 -13.15 -33.56 -21.22
CA GLY A 737 -12.63 -34.73 -20.50
C GLY A 737 -11.12 -34.69 -20.20
N CYS A 738 -10.45 -33.56 -20.46
CA CYS A 738 -9.03 -33.38 -20.23
C CYS A 738 -8.75 -32.19 -19.32
N CYS A 739 -7.54 -32.14 -18.75
CA CYS A 739 -7.05 -31.04 -17.91
C CYS A 739 -5.57 -30.76 -18.20
N GLY A 740 -5.24 -29.49 -18.46
CA GLY A 740 -3.85 -29.04 -18.57
C GLY A 740 -3.30 -28.55 -17.23
N LEU A 741 -2.09 -28.96 -16.89
CA LEU A 741 -1.33 -28.45 -15.74
C LEU A 741 0.12 -28.11 -16.11
N THR A 742 0.71 -27.18 -15.38
CA THR A 742 2.10 -26.72 -15.55
C THR A 742 2.90 -26.97 -14.27
N CYS A 743 3.95 -27.78 -14.37
CA CYS A 743 4.93 -27.98 -13.32
C CYS A 743 6.05 -26.94 -13.44
N GLU A 744 6.20 -26.07 -12.45
CA GLU A 744 7.20 -25.00 -12.43
C GLU A 744 8.44 -25.42 -11.65
N ILE A 745 9.61 -25.30 -12.26
CA ILE A 745 10.89 -25.78 -11.73
C ILE A 745 11.92 -24.65 -11.83
N THR A 746 12.28 -24.09 -10.68
CA THR A 746 13.34 -23.10 -10.62
C THR A 746 14.70 -23.76 -10.74
N TYR A 747 15.58 -23.20 -11.58
CA TYR A 747 16.98 -23.58 -11.68
C TYR A 747 17.90 -22.36 -11.75
N ALA A 748 19.16 -22.58 -11.35
CA ALA A 748 20.25 -21.62 -11.42
C ALA A 748 21.58 -22.38 -11.52
N ALA A 749 22.70 -21.70 -11.74
CA ALA A 749 24.02 -22.35 -11.72
C ALA A 749 24.30 -23.08 -10.38
N SER A 750 23.83 -22.51 -9.27
CA SER A 750 23.90 -23.09 -7.90
C SER A 750 22.95 -24.27 -7.68
N LYS A 751 21.91 -24.41 -8.51
CA LYS A 751 20.87 -25.45 -8.43
C LYS A 751 20.45 -25.83 -9.86
N PRO A 752 21.26 -26.63 -10.57
CA PRO A 752 20.95 -27.02 -11.94
C PRO A 752 19.68 -27.91 -11.97
N LEU A 753 19.07 -28.01 -13.15
CA LEU A 753 18.01 -29.00 -13.36
C LEU A 753 18.58 -30.41 -13.16
N PRO A 754 17.85 -31.34 -12.52
CA PRO A 754 18.33 -32.70 -12.30
C PRO A 754 18.44 -33.51 -13.61
N CYS A 755 17.68 -33.12 -14.63
CA CYS A 755 17.65 -33.67 -15.98
C CYS A 755 16.97 -32.67 -16.93
N ASP A 756 17.01 -32.90 -18.24
CA ASP A 756 16.39 -32.05 -19.26
C ASP A 756 15.64 -32.88 -20.30
N GLY A 757 14.88 -32.24 -21.19
CA GLY A 757 14.15 -32.89 -22.28
C GLY A 757 13.13 -33.91 -21.78
N ALA A 758 13.00 -35.05 -22.48
CA ALA A 758 12.05 -36.10 -22.13
C ALA A 758 12.24 -36.64 -20.70
N ALA A 759 13.48 -36.74 -20.21
CA ALA A 759 13.74 -37.22 -18.86
C ALA A 759 13.15 -36.31 -17.77
N LEU A 760 13.13 -34.99 -18.00
CA LEU A 760 12.49 -34.03 -17.09
C LEU A 760 10.97 -34.16 -17.11
N VAL A 761 10.39 -34.42 -18.30
CA VAL A 761 8.95 -34.69 -18.44
C VAL A 761 8.56 -35.93 -17.64
N GLU A 762 9.26 -37.04 -17.86
CA GLU A 762 9.02 -38.29 -17.12
C GLU A 762 9.18 -38.10 -15.60
N ARG A 763 10.20 -37.33 -15.18
CA ARG A 763 10.39 -37.00 -13.77
C ARG A 763 9.20 -36.21 -13.20
N CYS A 764 8.69 -35.23 -13.94
CA CYS A 764 7.49 -34.48 -13.53
C CYS A 764 6.26 -35.38 -13.42
N ILE A 765 6.03 -36.27 -14.39
CA ILE A 765 4.89 -37.22 -14.35
C ILE A 765 5.01 -38.15 -13.13
N ALA A 766 6.20 -38.70 -12.88
CA ALA A 766 6.45 -39.55 -11.72
C ALA A 766 6.21 -38.79 -10.40
N ASP A 767 6.71 -37.57 -10.27
CA ASP A 767 6.48 -36.76 -9.08
C ASP A 767 5.02 -36.32 -8.93
N CYS A 768 4.31 -36.01 -10.02
CA CYS A 768 2.88 -35.72 -9.99
C CYS A 768 2.05 -36.92 -9.49
N ARG A 769 2.39 -38.15 -9.90
CA ARG A 769 1.77 -39.37 -9.36
C ARG A 769 2.10 -39.56 -7.88
N ARG A 770 3.37 -39.36 -7.49
CA ARG A 770 3.84 -39.52 -6.11
C ARG A 770 3.16 -38.57 -5.14
N VAL A 771 2.93 -37.31 -5.53
CA VAL A 771 2.23 -36.32 -4.69
C VAL A 771 0.70 -36.38 -4.81
N GLY A 772 0.16 -37.36 -5.54
CA GLY A 772 -1.27 -37.57 -5.71
C GLY A 772 -1.98 -36.53 -6.59
N MET A 773 -1.24 -35.78 -7.42
CA MET A 773 -1.84 -34.89 -8.44
C MET A 773 -2.38 -35.70 -9.63
N LEU A 774 -1.73 -36.81 -9.98
CA LEU A 774 -2.18 -37.75 -11.02
C LEU A 774 -2.50 -39.11 -10.40
N SER A 775 -3.62 -39.70 -10.77
CA SER A 775 -3.95 -41.08 -10.41
C SER A 775 -3.32 -42.08 -11.41
N PRO A 776 -3.32 -43.39 -11.09
CA PRO A 776 -2.89 -44.42 -12.04
C PRO A 776 -3.74 -44.48 -13.32
N ASP A 777 -5.02 -44.09 -13.25
CA ASP A 777 -5.95 -44.12 -14.38
C ASP A 777 -5.81 -42.89 -15.29
N ASP A 778 -5.11 -41.84 -14.84
CA ASP A 778 -4.87 -40.64 -15.63
C ASP A 778 -3.81 -40.90 -16.72
N GLU A 779 -4.16 -40.51 -17.95
CA GLU A 779 -3.29 -40.67 -19.12
C GLU A 779 -2.73 -39.30 -19.53
N VAL A 780 -1.40 -39.17 -19.57
CA VAL A 780 -0.75 -37.97 -20.11
C VAL A 780 -0.72 -38.09 -21.62
N ILE A 781 -1.49 -37.25 -22.30
CA ILE A 781 -1.70 -37.32 -23.76
C ILE A 781 -1.01 -36.19 -24.52
N SER A 782 -0.47 -35.21 -23.81
CA SER A 782 0.35 -34.13 -24.35
C SER A 782 1.40 -33.72 -23.32
N SER A 783 2.62 -33.41 -23.77
CA SER A 783 3.65 -32.86 -22.90
C SER A 783 4.56 -31.89 -23.63
N GLY A 784 4.96 -30.82 -22.96
CA GLY A 784 5.76 -29.75 -23.56
C GLY A 784 6.61 -29.04 -22.53
N GLN A 785 7.52 -28.20 -23.01
CA GLN A 785 8.38 -27.40 -22.13
C GLN A 785 8.46 -25.96 -22.57
N VAL A 786 8.53 -25.06 -21.59
CA VAL A 786 8.80 -23.64 -21.79
C VAL A 786 9.93 -23.24 -20.86
N ASP A 787 10.94 -22.57 -21.40
CA ASP A 787 12.09 -22.10 -20.64
C ASP A 787 12.06 -20.59 -20.45
N MET A 788 12.31 -20.13 -19.22
CA MET A 788 12.30 -18.74 -18.81
C MET A 788 13.62 -18.40 -18.10
N PRO A 789 14.71 -18.09 -18.85
CA PRO A 789 16.05 -17.92 -18.29
C PRO A 789 16.24 -16.70 -17.38
N GLY A 790 15.26 -15.77 -17.38
CA GLY A 790 15.19 -14.63 -16.46
C GLY A 790 13.76 -14.47 -15.99
N ALA A 791 13.35 -15.34 -15.07
CA ALA A 791 11.98 -15.37 -14.53
C ALA A 791 11.87 -14.53 -13.27
N TYR A 792 12.71 -14.73 -12.27
CA TYR A 792 12.69 -14.00 -11.00
C TYR A 792 13.91 -13.10 -10.85
N VAL A 793 13.69 -11.83 -10.50
CA VAL A 793 14.76 -10.93 -10.06
C VAL A 793 15.06 -11.21 -8.58
N VAL A 794 16.34 -11.25 -8.20
CA VAL A 794 16.76 -11.54 -6.83
C VAL A 794 16.95 -10.24 -6.06
N TYR A 795 16.39 -10.17 -4.86
CA TYR A 795 16.56 -9.08 -3.93
C TYR A 795 17.70 -9.40 -2.97
N ASP A 796 18.94 -9.28 -3.44
CA ASP A 796 20.12 -9.34 -2.57
C ASP A 796 20.45 -7.96 -1.98
N HIS A 797 21.40 -7.93 -1.04
CA HIS A 797 21.82 -6.71 -0.34
C HIS A 797 22.48 -5.66 -1.25
N ALA A 798 23.03 -6.05 -2.40
CA ALA A 798 23.71 -5.14 -3.32
C ALA A 798 22.76 -4.57 -4.40
N ARG A 799 21.60 -5.20 -4.61
CA ARG A 799 20.60 -4.85 -5.64
C ARG A 799 20.32 -3.36 -5.70
N ALA A 800 19.92 -2.76 -4.58
CA ALA A 800 19.47 -1.38 -4.55
C ALA A 800 20.56 -0.40 -5.02
N ALA A 801 21.81 -0.60 -4.58
CA ALA A 801 22.95 0.20 -5.00
C ALA A 801 23.26 -0.02 -6.50
N HIS A 802 23.28 -1.27 -6.98
CA HIS A 802 23.51 -1.56 -8.39
C HIS A 802 22.44 -0.94 -9.30
N VAL A 803 21.16 -1.05 -8.93
CA VAL A 803 20.05 -0.46 -9.68
C VAL A 803 20.14 1.07 -9.70
N ALA A 804 20.51 1.70 -8.58
CA ALA A 804 20.67 3.15 -8.49
C ALA A 804 21.75 3.65 -9.45
N VAL A 805 22.96 3.06 -9.42
CA VAL A 805 24.07 3.43 -10.30
C VAL A 805 23.69 3.37 -11.78
N ILE A 806 22.99 2.32 -12.20
CA ILE A 806 22.57 2.15 -13.59
C ILE A 806 21.47 3.16 -13.96
N ARG A 807 20.47 3.33 -13.09
CA ARG A 807 19.33 4.22 -13.30
C ARG A 807 19.78 5.67 -13.42
N GLU A 808 20.64 6.13 -12.52
CA GLU A 808 21.17 7.50 -12.52
C GLU A 808 21.96 7.80 -13.80
N TRP A 809 22.74 6.84 -14.30
CA TRP A 809 23.47 7.01 -15.55
C TRP A 809 22.53 7.06 -16.76
N LEU A 810 21.57 6.14 -16.87
CA LEU A 810 20.62 6.10 -18.00
C LEU A 810 19.69 7.32 -18.05
N ALA A 811 19.30 7.85 -16.88
CA ALA A 811 18.45 9.03 -16.79
C ALA A 811 19.07 10.27 -17.45
N GLN A 812 20.40 10.38 -17.51
CA GLN A 812 21.11 11.47 -18.18
C GLN A 812 20.88 11.51 -19.70
N TYR A 813 20.38 10.42 -20.27
CA TYR A 813 20.17 10.24 -21.71
C TYR A 813 18.71 10.09 -22.11
N ASP A 814 17.77 10.52 -21.25
CA ASP A 814 16.32 10.42 -21.47
C ASP A 814 15.86 8.95 -21.70
N ILE A 815 16.53 8.00 -21.03
CA ILE A 815 16.19 6.57 -21.03
C ILE A 815 15.45 6.24 -19.74
N VAL A 816 14.16 5.96 -19.86
CA VAL A 816 13.24 5.61 -18.78
C VAL A 816 13.21 4.09 -18.58
N LEU A 817 13.49 3.64 -17.36
CA LEU A 817 13.40 2.24 -16.96
C LEU A 817 11.99 1.91 -16.46
N ALA A 818 11.38 0.84 -16.96
CA ALA A 818 10.02 0.47 -16.56
C ALA A 818 9.80 -1.05 -16.51
N GLY A 819 9.13 -1.52 -15.45
CA GLY A 819 8.68 -2.91 -15.36
C GLY A 819 9.68 -3.86 -14.68
N ARG A 820 9.27 -5.13 -14.58
CA ARG A 820 9.93 -6.16 -13.75
C ARG A 820 11.45 -6.23 -13.93
N TYR A 821 11.90 -6.23 -15.18
CA TYR A 821 13.30 -6.50 -15.49
C TYR A 821 14.13 -5.24 -15.75
N ALA A 822 13.52 -4.11 -16.07
CA ALA A 822 14.25 -2.85 -16.25
C ALA A 822 14.38 -2.08 -14.93
N GLU A 823 13.35 -2.09 -14.08
CA GLU A 823 13.44 -1.52 -12.73
C GLU A 823 14.08 -2.49 -11.73
N TRP A 824 14.25 -3.76 -12.12
CA TRP A 824 14.73 -4.87 -11.28
C TRP A 824 13.86 -5.11 -10.04
N GLU A 825 12.55 -5.02 -10.22
CA GLU A 825 11.55 -5.15 -9.17
C GLU A 825 10.65 -6.37 -9.40
N TYR A 826 10.27 -7.07 -8.33
CA TYR A 826 9.46 -8.28 -8.40
C TYR A 826 7.99 -7.94 -8.72
N TYR A 827 7.61 -7.75 -9.98
CA TYR A 827 6.24 -7.34 -10.35
C TYR A 827 5.32 -8.48 -10.76
N ASN A 828 4.02 -8.30 -10.48
CA ASN A 828 2.92 -8.99 -11.15
C ASN A 828 2.43 -8.14 -12.35
N SER A 829 1.48 -8.64 -13.14
CA SER A 829 1.00 -7.96 -14.35
C SER A 829 0.34 -6.60 -14.08
N ASP A 830 -0.41 -6.46 -12.98
CA ASP A 830 -1.05 -5.20 -12.57
C ASP A 830 -0.01 -4.10 -12.31
N HIS A 831 1.03 -4.41 -11.53
CA HIS A 831 2.15 -3.50 -11.30
C HIS A 831 2.92 -3.20 -12.59
N ALA A 832 3.04 -4.18 -13.49
CA ALA A 832 3.69 -4.00 -14.78
C ALA A 832 2.92 -3.02 -15.68
N PHE A 833 1.59 -3.08 -15.71
CA PHE A 833 0.76 -2.11 -16.44
C PHE A 833 0.90 -0.71 -15.84
N LEU A 834 0.83 -0.59 -14.52
CA LEU A 834 1.01 0.68 -13.83
C LEU A 834 2.40 1.28 -14.08
N ALA A 835 3.45 0.45 -14.12
CA ALA A 835 4.80 0.89 -14.48
C ALA A 835 4.85 1.42 -15.91
N GLY A 836 4.16 0.77 -16.85
CA GLY A 836 4.05 1.23 -18.24
C GLY A 836 3.38 2.59 -18.34
N ARG A 837 2.25 2.77 -17.65
CA ARG A 837 1.55 4.06 -17.57
C ARG A 837 2.41 5.17 -16.97
N ARG A 838 3.12 4.90 -15.87
CA ARG A 838 4.05 5.87 -15.26
C ARG A 838 5.19 6.25 -16.22
N ALA A 839 5.78 5.26 -16.90
CA ALA A 839 6.86 5.49 -17.84
C ALA A 839 6.43 6.31 -19.05
N ALA A 840 5.21 6.10 -19.56
CA ALA A 840 4.62 6.94 -20.60
C ALA A 840 4.50 8.41 -20.16
N GLY A 841 4.04 8.66 -18.93
CA GLY A 841 3.99 10.00 -18.35
C GLY A 841 5.37 10.66 -18.23
N GLN A 842 6.37 9.91 -17.77
CA GLN A 842 7.76 10.39 -17.68
C GLN A 842 8.35 10.70 -19.06
N ALA A 843 8.13 9.82 -20.05
CA ALA A 843 8.61 10.05 -21.41
C ALA A 843 7.94 11.26 -22.09
N ARG A 844 6.66 11.55 -21.78
CA ARG A 844 5.98 12.78 -22.23
C ARG A 844 6.58 14.03 -21.58
N ALA A 845 6.76 14.01 -20.25
CA ALA A 845 7.36 15.13 -19.51
C ALA A 845 8.77 15.47 -20.04
N LEU A 846 9.57 14.45 -20.33
CA LEU A 846 10.88 14.61 -20.96
C LEU A 846 10.82 15.30 -22.33
N LEU A 847 9.69 15.26 -23.05
CA LEU A 847 9.50 15.97 -24.32
C LEU A 847 8.90 17.37 -24.17
N ASP A 848 8.23 17.66 -23.05
CA ASP A 848 7.60 18.96 -22.78
C ASP A 848 8.59 19.98 -22.17
N GLU A 849 9.69 19.52 -21.55
CA GLU A 849 10.76 20.41 -21.06
C GLU A 849 11.48 21.11 -22.24
N ALA A 850 11.59 22.44 -22.21
CA ALA A 850 12.16 23.22 -23.31
C ALA A 850 13.59 22.74 -23.70
N PRO A 851 13.94 22.67 -25.00
CA PRO A 851 15.26 22.19 -25.46
C PRO A 851 16.45 22.90 -24.80
N ALA A 852 16.32 24.20 -24.52
CA ALA A 852 17.35 25.01 -23.87
C ALA A 852 17.62 24.62 -22.40
N ALA A 853 16.60 24.16 -21.67
CA ALA A 853 16.76 23.63 -20.31
C ALA A 853 17.48 22.26 -20.33
N ARG A 854 17.21 21.43 -21.34
CA ARG A 854 17.89 20.14 -21.53
C ARG A 854 19.38 20.28 -21.82
N GLU A 855 19.81 21.33 -22.52
CA GLU A 855 21.23 21.59 -22.78
C GLU A 855 21.95 22.24 -21.58
N HIS A 856 21.30 23.16 -20.85
CA HIS A 856 21.90 23.81 -19.69
C HIS A 856 22.14 22.85 -18.51
N ALA A 857 21.21 21.92 -18.25
CA ALA A 857 21.39 20.87 -17.23
C ALA A 857 22.56 19.91 -17.56
N ARG A 858 22.86 19.71 -18.86
CA ARG A 858 23.91 18.81 -19.37
C ARG A 858 25.31 19.45 -19.36
N ALA A 859 25.42 20.76 -19.57
CA ALA A 859 26.70 21.46 -19.49
C ALA A 859 27.27 21.50 -18.06
N GLY A 860 26.39 21.61 -17.05
CA GLY A 860 26.79 21.62 -15.64
C GLY A 860 27.37 20.29 -15.14
N THR A 861 26.96 19.16 -15.71
CA THR A 861 27.43 17.81 -15.32
C THR A 861 28.72 17.39 -16.02
N GLN A 862 28.98 17.84 -17.26
CA GLN A 862 30.25 17.55 -17.96
C GLN A 862 31.43 18.37 -17.41
N GLY A 863 31.20 19.58 -16.87
CA GLY A 863 32.24 20.38 -16.22
C GLY A 863 32.80 19.77 -14.93
N ALA A 864 32.01 18.95 -14.23
CA ALA A 864 32.42 18.34 -12.96
C ALA A 864 33.30 17.08 -13.12
N GLN A 865 33.26 16.39 -14.27
CA GLN A 865 34.10 15.20 -14.50
C GLN A 865 35.47 15.51 -15.13
N ALA A 866 35.67 16.69 -15.72
CA ALA A 866 36.97 17.11 -16.26
C ALA A 866 37.93 17.68 -15.18
N GLY A 867 37.42 18.04 -14.00
CA GLY A 867 38.21 18.67 -12.91
C GLY A 867 38.82 17.70 -11.89
N ALA A 868 38.51 16.40 -11.93
CA ALA A 868 38.97 15.43 -10.93
C ALA A 868 40.20 14.60 -11.37
N GLY A 869 40.85 14.97 -12.47
CA GLY A 869 42.06 14.30 -13.01
C GLY A 869 43.37 15.10 -12.87
N ALA A 870 43.35 16.23 -12.16
CA ALA A 870 44.54 17.05 -11.93
C ALA A 870 44.50 17.72 -10.55
N CYS A 871 44.71 16.92 -9.50
CA CYS A 871 45.37 17.30 -8.24
C CYS A 871 45.85 16.04 -7.53
#